data_AF-A0A8C9NFB0-F1
#
_entry.id   AF-A0A8C9NFB0-F1
#
_cell.length_a   1.000
_cell.length_b   1.000
_cell.length_c   1.000
_cell.angle_alpha   90.00
_cell.angle_beta   90.00
_cell.angle_gamma   90.00
#
_symmetry.space_group_name_H-M   'P 1'
#
loop_
_entity.id
_entity.type
_entity.pdbx_description
1 polymer ?
#
loop_
_entity_poly.entity_id
_entity_poly.type
_entity_poly.pdbx_seq_one_letter_code
_entity_poly.pdbx_strand_id
1 'polypeptide(L)'
;HAIPSPPVPSVSSTAPRVARLVPSSPLPSRPASVPSTTARHCPVRFHCSPALPVPSTVGRVPSGTSRYLPDACPVPSPLYYCPLQPLMTRFQAALKNYLTKQIEQVNLDLHGMVHTMKSSKEQREELGVILYGAQQQLGQLDMELEKSQERCTEGERKKVSTMQTQIENLALELLYVQSMDQEMYHRLLLMKQSARRAEADRIQAEVEKKKQDLFLDQLTRRVQQLQEQIALFEAQLVAQAEDTKVTRQAITEAGLEVQAINMEKKKLMDHWNSSLAGMKQRDEAYVVTQELRDLKSLEGDIHGCGRSIRKEEEKNENLVRLLNRSQNDASVTRKLIAQCLLEQEALQAQTSTYTRVLRETEEALSRTRMGIEKGTYANEQLENEIMTKLQDQKLSSKVAKHFSQLAEKLRSRKSDLELHFYKVENDVAQIILNATNTSCRLTVHQKTLSEVDKEIKNVNEQITCQENEIAKSRILAEKKGGILCLYNKKLEMLLSQQGGQELGPLEIEINKLNQQIEDCNSEAVTLQKYWLSEQKELVKLTREKEEQITSLDTLQKQSIIMQQRKLRLENEIQQEIKEQKDVERHMKNMSNDLIKLNTLISKNNSSVADLQNGRIVTENEFVQSLKEAEKESMEMQERHSKLTEEKERLLNSLVEAEHQILLWEKKFQLAKEMRETTDALLEHGEIHDMKTEIRRMQVRYGQLQKQQEMLIRAMEACVSQRETITDRAEAQSKLKHSTQRDFQSRTQDLKKRIREIQEVSEDSGATIQESLTDNFSEKQQEVCQLQAETESLSLDREYLQNEKRWNLLEIVAHQARQKQLQALRQGKYKAVCHTEEACMNQQEKLEDRLQTINTIVQQIQEEQPEHQRALQWLSHCMRSKLGSQRSKLPSPEIEPQVTESLTEA
;
A
#
# COMPACT_ATOMS: atom_id res chain seq x y z
N HIS A 1 0.83 14.71 -29.17
CA HIS A 1 1.48 15.37 -28.01
C HIS A 1 1.12 14.59 -26.74
N ALA A 2 2.07 14.47 -25.79
CA ALA A 2 1.91 14.00 -24.39
C ALA A 2 1.10 12.68 -24.13
N ILE A 3 1.64 11.53 -23.67
CA ILE A 3 2.43 11.24 -22.44
C ILE A 3 1.66 11.72 -21.19
N PRO A 4 1.23 10.81 -20.28
CA PRO A 4 2.17 10.04 -19.45
C PRO A 4 1.88 8.54 -19.21
N SER A 5 2.90 7.85 -18.67
CA SER A 5 2.91 6.42 -18.30
C SER A 5 3.01 6.24 -16.77
N PRO A 6 2.49 5.13 -16.19
CA PRO A 6 2.67 4.77 -14.77
C PRO A 6 3.91 3.88 -14.52
N PRO A 7 4.44 3.79 -13.27
CA PRO A 7 5.62 2.99 -12.93
C PRO A 7 5.35 1.72 -12.09
N VAL A 8 6.11 0.65 -12.35
CA VAL A 8 6.31 -0.55 -11.49
C VAL A 8 7.76 -1.11 -11.73
N PRO A 9 8.32 -2.09 -11.00
CA PRO A 9 9.47 -1.78 -10.13
C PRO A 9 10.78 -2.56 -10.42
N SER A 10 11.73 -2.45 -9.47
CA SER A 10 12.98 -3.19 -9.21
C SER A 10 13.05 -4.66 -9.68
N VAL A 11 14.24 -5.25 -9.98
CA VAL A 11 15.28 -5.69 -9.01
C VAL A 11 16.72 -5.74 -9.60
N SER A 12 17.73 -5.80 -8.73
CA SER A 12 19.21 -5.94 -8.95
C SER A 12 19.64 -7.11 -9.88
N SER A 13 20.88 -7.21 -10.40
CA SER A 13 22.19 -7.16 -9.72
C SER A 13 23.41 -7.22 -10.69
N THR A 14 24.64 -6.90 -10.19
CA THR A 14 25.99 -7.20 -10.77
C THR A 14 26.37 -6.57 -12.12
N ALA A 15 27.64 -6.21 -12.44
CA ALA A 15 28.95 -6.20 -11.75
C ALA A 15 29.86 -5.06 -12.32
N PRO A 16 30.98 -4.66 -11.68
CA PRO A 16 31.67 -3.39 -11.97
C PRO A 16 32.93 -3.47 -12.87
N ARG A 17 33.34 -2.36 -13.50
CA ARG A 17 34.68 -2.21 -14.11
C ARG A 17 35.23 -0.76 -14.19
N VAL A 18 36.18 -0.45 -13.30
CA VAL A 18 37.41 0.38 -13.48
C VAL A 18 37.34 1.77 -14.16
N ALA A 19 37.66 2.83 -13.40
CA ALA A 19 38.81 3.74 -13.69
C ALA A 19 39.11 4.81 -12.59
N ARG A 20 40.33 4.75 -12.00
CA ARG A 20 41.26 5.85 -11.60
C ARG A 20 40.73 7.21 -11.04
N LEU A 21 41.01 7.53 -9.74
CA LEU A 21 42.13 8.42 -9.31
C LEU A 21 42.19 8.70 -7.75
N VAL A 22 43.43 8.62 -7.23
CA VAL A 22 44.12 9.26 -6.05
C VAL A 22 43.36 10.43 -5.35
N PRO A 23 43.28 10.56 -3.99
CA PRO A 23 44.46 10.72 -3.10
C PRO A 23 44.46 10.21 -1.61
N SER A 24 45.69 10.01 -1.11
CA SER A 24 46.29 10.18 0.26
C SER A 24 45.54 9.95 1.61
N SER A 25 46.19 9.15 2.48
CA SER A 25 46.32 9.28 3.98
C SER A 25 45.08 8.99 4.87
N PRO A 26 45.22 8.67 6.19
CA PRO A 26 46.42 8.69 7.08
C PRO A 26 46.73 7.35 7.82
N LEU A 27 47.57 7.43 8.88
CA LEU A 27 48.08 6.32 9.75
C LEU A 27 47.09 5.92 10.88
N PRO A 28 47.28 4.76 11.55
CA PRO A 28 48.00 4.75 12.84
C PRO A 28 48.97 3.56 13.04
N SER A 29 49.75 3.57 14.13
CA SER A 29 50.90 2.67 14.36
C SER A 29 50.81 1.73 15.59
N ARG A 30 51.26 0.48 15.38
CA ARG A 30 51.75 -0.54 16.35
C ARG A 30 51.73 -0.25 17.86
N PRO A 31 51.26 -1.22 18.67
CA PRO A 31 51.92 -1.65 19.92
C PRO A 31 53.01 -2.71 19.63
N ALA A 32 54.00 -2.85 20.53
CA ALA A 32 54.96 -3.97 20.53
C ALA A 32 55.57 -4.17 21.93
N SER A 33 55.76 -5.42 22.36
CA SER A 33 56.24 -5.78 23.70
C SER A 33 57.51 -6.65 23.68
N VAL A 34 58.56 -6.16 24.37
CA VAL A 34 59.54 -6.83 25.26
C VAL A 34 59.19 -8.30 25.60
N PRO A 35 60.13 -9.30 25.73
CA PRO A 35 61.55 -9.25 26.20
C PRO A 35 62.57 -9.98 25.26
N SER A 36 63.88 -10.22 25.55
CA SER A 36 64.92 -9.65 26.46
C SER A 36 66.32 -10.25 26.13
N THR A 37 67.42 -9.51 26.40
CA THR A 37 68.85 -9.99 26.51
C THR A 37 69.50 -10.63 25.25
N THR A 38 70.82 -10.61 24.99
CA THR A 38 72.00 -10.21 25.81
C THR A 38 73.18 -9.67 24.94
N ALA A 39 73.94 -8.71 25.48
CA ALA A 39 75.39 -8.42 25.33
C ALA A 39 76.13 -8.46 23.95
N ARG A 40 76.84 -7.35 23.62
CA ARG A 40 78.29 -7.35 23.29
C ARG A 40 78.98 -5.97 23.44
N HIS A 41 80.24 -6.03 23.90
CA HIS A 41 81.29 -5.00 24.07
C HIS A 41 81.74 -4.30 22.75
N CYS A 42 82.62 -3.28 22.68
CA CYS A 42 83.18 -2.21 23.56
C CYS A 42 84.09 -1.28 22.69
N PRO A 43 84.46 -0.05 23.13
CA PRO A 43 85.56 0.72 22.50
C PRO A 43 86.53 1.44 23.47
N VAL A 44 87.86 1.20 23.40
CA VAL A 44 88.92 1.97 24.13
C VAL A 44 90.28 1.94 23.39
N ARG A 45 91.12 2.99 23.58
CA ARG A 45 92.53 3.23 23.12
C ARG A 45 92.64 3.99 21.78
N PHE A 46 93.59 4.92 21.56
CA PHE A 46 94.83 5.40 22.24
C PHE A 46 94.97 6.96 22.03
N HIS A 47 95.95 7.78 22.47
CA HIS A 47 97.24 7.63 23.18
C HIS A 47 97.70 8.97 23.88
N CYS A 48 99.00 9.05 24.25
CA CYS A 48 99.86 10.24 24.53
C CYS A 48 99.70 11.11 25.81
N SER A 49 100.86 11.29 26.47
CA SER A 49 101.20 12.24 27.56
C SER A 49 102.00 13.45 26.97
N PRO A 50 102.59 14.45 27.69
CA PRO A 50 102.92 14.52 29.13
C PRO A 50 102.75 15.90 29.86
N ALA A 51 103.28 15.96 31.10
CA ALA A 51 103.70 17.14 31.91
C ALA A 51 102.77 17.73 32.99
N LEU A 52 103.21 17.54 34.26
CA LEU A 52 103.34 18.42 35.45
C LEU A 52 102.68 19.83 35.50
N PRO A 53 102.40 20.44 36.69
CA PRO A 53 102.53 19.93 38.09
C PRO A 53 101.35 20.21 39.09
N VAL A 54 101.49 19.60 40.27
CA VAL A 54 100.95 19.89 41.64
C VAL A 54 101.03 21.39 42.07
N PRO A 55 100.37 21.91 43.16
CA PRO A 55 99.87 21.21 44.38
C PRO A 55 98.56 21.67 45.09
N SER A 56 98.22 20.95 46.20
CA SER A 56 97.49 21.42 47.42
C SER A 56 95.94 21.49 47.39
N THR A 57 95.15 21.27 48.47
CA THR A 57 95.47 21.05 49.92
C THR A 57 94.36 20.27 50.68
N VAL A 58 94.69 19.65 51.84
CA VAL A 58 93.83 19.12 52.95
C VAL A 58 92.89 17.92 52.64
N GLY A 59 92.74 16.87 53.48
CA GLY A 59 93.57 16.42 54.62
C GLY A 59 92.80 15.86 55.85
N ARG A 60 93.01 14.57 56.19
CA ARG A 60 92.88 13.85 57.50
C ARG A 60 93.08 12.31 57.27
N VAL A 61 93.20 11.37 58.23
CA VAL A 61 93.96 11.20 59.51
C VAL A 61 93.32 10.06 60.36
N PRO A 62 94.04 9.15 61.07
CA PRO A 62 95.43 8.63 60.90
C PRO A 62 95.61 7.11 61.26
N SER A 63 96.81 6.54 61.05
CA SER A 63 97.41 5.42 61.85
C SER A 63 98.87 5.16 61.42
N GLY A 64 99.84 4.83 62.29
CA GLY A 64 99.92 4.94 63.75
C GLY A 64 101.18 4.24 64.32
N THR A 65 101.98 4.92 65.17
CA THR A 65 103.18 4.41 65.93
C THR A 65 104.37 3.85 65.12
N SER A 66 105.65 3.87 65.53
CA SER A 66 106.43 4.55 66.62
C SER A 66 107.94 4.41 66.23
N ARG A 67 108.89 5.29 66.58
CA ARG A 67 109.61 5.30 67.88
C ARG A 67 110.62 6.46 68.02
N TYR A 68 110.52 7.18 69.16
CA TYR A 68 111.52 7.93 69.97
C TYR A 68 112.45 8.98 69.29
N LEU A 69 112.51 10.27 69.72
CA LEU A 69 112.87 10.88 71.04
C LEU A 69 114.37 10.77 71.38
N PRO A 70 114.96 11.67 72.22
CA PRO A 70 114.40 12.84 72.94
C PRO A 70 114.94 14.19 72.35
N ASP A 71 114.97 15.38 72.97
CA ASP A 71 114.56 15.91 74.30
C ASP A 71 114.29 17.44 74.24
N ALA A 72 113.98 18.11 75.37
CA ALA A 72 113.94 19.58 75.50
C ALA A 72 114.43 20.11 76.88
N CYS A 73 115.24 21.18 76.88
CA CYS A 73 115.86 21.76 78.09
C CYS A 73 115.73 23.30 78.18
N PRO A 74 115.50 23.90 79.37
CA PRO A 74 115.51 25.36 79.57
C PRO A 74 116.61 25.88 80.52
N VAL A 75 117.29 26.98 80.10
CA VAL A 75 117.80 28.10 80.95
C VAL A 75 119.00 27.78 81.89
N PRO A 76 119.93 28.72 82.24
CA PRO A 76 119.99 30.16 81.92
C PRO A 76 121.26 30.67 81.18
N SER A 77 121.06 31.71 80.34
CA SER A 77 121.95 32.87 80.11
C SER A 77 123.35 32.71 79.45
N PRO A 78 123.85 33.74 78.72
CA PRO A 78 123.13 34.69 77.88
C PRO A 78 123.75 34.91 76.47
N LEU A 79 122.97 35.54 75.58
CA LEU A 79 123.30 36.46 74.45
C LEU A 79 124.76 36.46 73.88
N TYR A 80 124.98 36.45 72.56
CA TYR A 80 124.61 37.59 71.69
C TYR A 80 124.52 37.26 70.18
N TYR A 81 123.92 38.19 69.41
CA TYR A 81 123.93 38.21 67.94
C TYR A 81 125.34 38.41 67.34
N CYS A 82 125.50 38.04 66.06
CA CYS A 82 126.53 38.58 65.17
C CYS A 82 125.88 39.17 63.92
N PRO A 83 126.04 40.48 63.68
CA PRO A 83 126.66 40.87 62.41
C PRO A 83 127.65 42.06 62.52
N LEU A 84 128.77 41.94 61.79
CA LEU A 84 129.65 42.97 61.22
C LEU A 84 129.85 44.33 61.95
N GLN A 85 131.10 44.63 62.34
CA GLN A 85 131.98 45.58 61.62
C GLN A 85 133.46 45.45 62.09
N PRO A 86 134.47 46.11 61.47
CA PRO A 86 135.78 45.48 61.27
C PRO A 86 136.94 45.93 62.21
N LEU A 87 138.09 45.29 61.98
CA LEU A 87 139.47 45.70 62.34
C LEU A 87 140.00 45.37 63.76
N MET A 88 140.51 44.13 63.94
CA MET A 88 141.57 43.85 64.94
C MET A 88 142.47 42.65 64.58
N THR A 89 142.98 42.61 63.35
CA THR A 89 143.90 41.58 62.82
C THR A 89 145.32 41.67 63.40
N ARG A 90 145.51 41.40 64.71
CA ARG A 90 146.86 41.33 65.33
C ARG A 90 147.12 40.19 66.34
N PHE A 91 146.11 39.55 66.94
CA PHE A 91 146.36 38.57 68.03
C PHE A 91 146.34 37.08 67.64
N GLN A 92 145.93 36.72 66.41
CA GLN A 92 146.00 35.31 65.95
C GLN A 92 147.42 34.77 65.71
N ALA A 93 148.46 35.61 65.80
CA ALA A 93 149.84 35.23 65.47
C ALA A 93 150.58 34.46 66.58
N ALA A 94 150.26 34.71 67.86
CA ALA A 94 151.14 34.28 68.97
C ALA A 94 150.91 32.84 69.46
N LEU A 95 149.65 32.40 69.60
CA LEU A 95 149.34 31.13 70.28
C LEU A 95 149.48 29.88 69.39
N LYS A 96 149.52 30.06 68.06
CA LYS A 96 149.43 28.96 67.09
C LYS A 96 150.69 28.08 67.01
N ASN A 97 151.82 28.52 67.56
CA ASN A 97 153.13 27.89 67.37
C ASN A 97 153.60 26.96 68.51
N TYR A 98 152.83 26.78 69.59
CA TYR A 98 153.26 25.97 70.75
C TYR A 98 152.82 24.50 70.72
N LEU A 99 151.63 24.21 70.18
CA LEU A 99 151.01 22.87 70.28
C LEU A 99 151.33 21.93 69.10
N THR A 100 151.90 22.42 68.00
CA THR A 100 152.13 21.64 66.77
C THR A 100 153.22 20.56 66.88
N LYS A 101 154.03 20.54 67.95
CA LYS A 101 155.20 19.65 68.07
C LYS A 101 155.00 18.32 68.82
N GLN A 102 153.79 17.97 69.25
CA GLN A 102 153.52 16.67 69.93
C GLN A 102 152.71 15.66 69.10
N ILE A 103 152.19 16.03 67.93
CA ILE A 103 151.22 15.20 67.19
C ILE A 103 151.88 14.27 66.14
N GLU A 104 153.08 14.59 65.66
CA GLU A 104 153.66 13.94 64.47
C GLU A 104 154.20 12.51 64.73
N GLN A 105 154.48 12.14 65.99
CA GLN A 105 155.17 10.87 66.30
C GLN A 105 154.24 9.65 66.50
N VAL A 106 152.91 9.82 66.48
CA VAL A 106 151.93 8.72 66.66
C VAL A 106 151.38 8.21 65.31
N ASN A 107 151.49 8.98 64.24
CA ASN A 107 150.84 8.66 62.95
C ASN A 107 151.57 7.63 62.08
N LEU A 108 152.76 7.15 62.47
CA LEU A 108 153.57 6.24 61.64
C LEU A 108 153.18 4.76 61.78
N ASP A 109 152.85 4.28 62.98
CA ASP A 109 152.62 2.84 63.22
C ASP A 109 151.24 2.35 62.74
N LEU A 110 150.27 3.26 62.57
CA LEU A 110 148.88 2.91 62.25
C LEU A 110 148.65 2.54 60.77
N HIS A 111 149.57 2.91 59.87
CA HIS A 111 149.32 2.82 58.43
C HIS A 111 149.60 1.44 57.81
N GLY A 112 150.31 0.55 58.52
CA GLY A 112 150.77 -0.74 57.99
C GLY A 112 149.71 -1.84 57.91
N MET A 113 148.79 -1.93 58.87
CA MET A 113 147.83 -3.05 58.95
C MET A 113 146.64 -2.95 57.97
N VAL A 114 146.41 -1.79 57.35
CA VAL A 114 145.20 -1.53 56.53
C VAL A 114 145.29 -2.17 55.14
N HIS A 115 146.49 -2.40 54.60
CA HIS A 115 146.66 -2.87 53.21
C HIS A 115 146.32 -4.35 53.02
N THR A 116 146.67 -5.22 53.98
CA THR A 116 146.49 -6.67 53.87
C THR A 116 145.03 -7.12 53.91
N MET A 117 144.14 -6.33 54.52
CA MET A 117 142.71 -6.66 54.61
C MET A 117 141.95 -6.52 53.29
N LYS A 118 142.39 -5.63 52.37
CA LYS A 118 141.65 -5.37 51.11
C LYS A 118 141.73 -6.52 50.12
N SER A 119 142.93 -6.99 49.80
CA SER A 119 143.17 -7.97 48.72
C SER A 119 142.43 -9.30 48.92
N SER A 120 142.22 -9.73 50.18
CA SER A 120 141.49 -10.97 50.49
C SER A 120 139.97 -10.87 50.25
N LYS A 121 139.41 -9.68 49.98
CA LYS A 121 137.96 -9.48 49.83
C LYS A 121 137.52 -9.60 48.37
N GLU A 122 138.26 -8.97 47.45
CA GLU A 122 137.94 -8.87 46.03
C GLU A 122 137.84 -10.27 45.37
N GLN A 123 138.80 -11.16 45.66
CA GLN A 123 138.81 -12.55 45.17
C GLN A 123 137.61 -13.41 45.60
N ARG A 124 136.83 -12.97 46.60
CA ARG A 124 135.64 -13.68 47.08
C ARG A 124 134.36 -13.25 46.36
N GLU A 125 134.37 -12.07 45.76
CA GLU A 125 133.19 -11.47 45.13
C GLU A 125 133.06 -11.92 43.67
N GLU A 126 134.18 -12.11 42.95
CA GLU A 126 134.19 -12.60 41.55
C GLU A 126 133.62 -14.03 41.40
N LEU A 127 134.02 -14.97 42.27
CA LEU A 127 133.57 -16.36 42.21
C LEU A 127 132.04 -16.53 42.44
N GLY A 128 131.40 -15.57 43.13
CA GLY A 128 129.95 -15.59 43.34
C GLY A 128 129.15 -15.26 42.07
N VAL A 129 129.67 -14.40 41.21
CA VAL A 129 128.97 -13.95 39.99
C VAL A 129 128.88 -15.06 38.94
N ILE A 130 129.97 -15.83 38.78
CA ILE A 130 130.06 -16.92 37.78
C ILE A 130 129.04 -18.03 38.06
N LEU A 131 128.83 -18.39 39.33
CA LEU A 131 127.90 -19.45 39.72
C LEU A 131 126.43 -19.08 39.43
N TYR A 132 126.06 -17.81 39.65
CA TYR A 132 124.71 -17.29 39.41
C TYR A 132 124.35 -17.30 37.91
N GLY A 133 125.30 -16.91 37.05
CA GLY A 133 125.10 -16.92 35.59
C GLY A 133 124.80 -18.31 35.03
N ALA A 134 125.49 -19.34 35.51
CA ALA A 134 125.26 -20.73 35.09
C ALA A 134 123.87 -21.25 35.51
N GLN A 135 123.41 -20.90 36.72
CA GLN A 135 122.07 -21.28 37.20
C GLN A 135 120.95 -20.57 36.42
N GLN A 136 121.17 -19.33 35.98
CA GLN A 136 120.19 -18.57 35.21
C GLN A 136 119.95 -19.12 33.80
N GLN A 137 120.96 -19.72 33.16
CA GLN A 137 120.87 -20.25 31.80
C GLN A 137 120.08 -21.57 31.71
N LEU A 138 120.28 -22.50 32.65
CA LEU A 138 119.54 -23.77 32.68
C LEU A 138 118.03 -23.54 32.82
N GLY A 139 117.62 -22.69 33.79
CA GLY A 139 116.22 -22.36 34.02
C GLY A 139 115.52 -21.60 32.88
N GLN A 140 116.26 -21.14 31.86
CA GLN A 140 115.66 -20.57 30.64
C GLN A 140 115.31 -21.66 29.62
N LEU A 141 116.20 -22.65 29.42
CA LEU A 141 116.04 -23.69 28.39
C LEU A 141 114.88 -24.65 28.68
N ASP A 142 114.76 -25.16 29.91
CA ASP A 142 113.64 -26.04 30.30
C ASP A 142 112.29 -25.33 30.10
N MET A 143 112.25 -24.05 30.47
CA MET A 143 111.07 -23.19 30.36
C MET A 143 110.73 -22.78 28.92
N GLU A 144 111.63 -22.96 27.95
CA GLU A 144 111.32 -22.82 26.52
C GLU A 144 110.82 -24.12 25.91
N LEU A 145 111.35 -25.26 26.38
CA LEU A 145 110.94 -26.59 25.94
C LEU A 145 109.47 -26.89 26.31
N GLU A 146 109.07 -26.67 27.56
CA GLU A 146 107.67 -26.86 28.01
C GLU A 146 106.71 -26.00 27.18
N LYS A 147 106.99 -24.70 27.06
CA LYS A 147 106.21 -23.76 26.24
C LYS A 147 106.14 -24.17 24.77
N SER A 148 107.10 -24.94 24.24
CA SER A 148 107.05 -25.45 22.86
C SER A 148 106.04 -26.60 22.70
N GLN A 149 105.98 -27.51 23.67
CA GLN A 149 105.06 -28.65 23.68
C GLN A 149 103.62 -28.21 23.98
N GLU A 150 103.43 -27.26 24.90
CA GLU A 150 102.14 -26.61 25.13
C GLU A 150 101.64 -25.94 23.86
N ARG A 151 102.45 -25.11 23.17
CA ARG A 151 102.05 -24.45 21.92
C ARG A 151 101.65 -25.44 20.82
N CYS A 152 102.31 -26.60 20.74
CA CYS A 152 101.99 -27.61 19.73
C CYS A 152 100.65 -28.32 20.04
N THR A 153 100.51 -28.84 21.26
CA THR A 153 99.28 -29.55 21.69
C THR A 153 98.06 -28.63 21.75
N GLU A 154 98.24 -27.38 22.15
CA GLU A 154 97.21 -26.34 22.11
C GLU A 154 96.84 -25.96 20.67
N GLY A 155 97.80 -25.98 19.74
CA GLY A 155 97.57 -25.79 18.31
C GLY A 155 96.72 -26.91 17.68
N GLU A 156 96.96 -28.16 18.08
CA GLU A 156 96.13 -29.29 17.63
C GLU A 156 94.74 -29.29 18.28
N ARG A 157 94.63 -29.01 19.58
CA ARG A 157 93.34 -28.81 20.26
C ARG A 157 92.51 -27.69 19.61
N LYS A 158 93.15 -26.59 19.19
CA LYS A 158 92.50 -25.51 18.44
C LYS A 158 92.02 -25.96 17.06
N LYS A 159 92.80 -26.76 16.32
CA LYS A 159 92.33 -27.36 15.05
C LYS A 159 91.14 -28.29 15.26
N VAL A 160 91.22 -29.22 16.23
CA VAL A 160 90.14 -30.17 16.54
C VAL A 160 88.86 -29.45 16.97
N SER A 161 88.94 -28.46 17.86
CA SER A 161 87.77 -27.67 18.27
C SER A 161 87.20 -26.79 17.14
N THR A 162 88.03 -26.22 16.25
CA THR A 162 87.49 -25.55 15.06
C THR A 162 86.81 -26.52 14.09
N MET A 163 87.32 -27.74 13.93
CA MET A 163 86.65 -28.77 13.11
C MET A 163 85.37 -29.30 13.77
N GLN A 164 85.35 -29.46 15.10
CA GLN A 164 84.15 -29.82 15.86
C GLN A 164 83.06 -28.75 15.70
N THR A 165 83.38 -27.48 15.93
CA THR A 165 82.41 -26.38 15.72
C THR A 165 81.95 -26.26 14.27
N GLN A 166 82.80 -26.58 13.28
CA GLN A 166 82.36 -26.67 11.87
C GLN A 166 81.41 -27.84 11.61
N ILE A 167 81.66 -29.02 12.19
CA ILE A 167 80.77 -30.19 12.11
C ILE A 167 79.44 -29.92 12.84
N GLU A 168 79.48 -29.27 14.00
CA GLU A 168 78.29 -28.85 14.75
C GLU A 168 77.46 -27.82 13.98
N ASN A 169 78.09 -26.81 13.38
CA ASN A 169 77.42 -25.84 12.51
C ASN A 169 76.78 -26.51 11.29
N LEU A 170 77.50 -27.40 10.59
CA LEU A 170 76.96 -28.15 9.46
C LEU A 170 75.83 -29.11 9.87
N ALA A 171 75.90 -29.69 11.08
CA ALA A 171 74.81 -30.50 11.62
C ALA A 171 73.56 -29.65 11.95
N LEU A 172 73.74 -28.44 12.47
CA LEU A 172 72.65 -27.48 12.70
C LEU A 172 72.04 -26.99 11.38
N GLU A 173 72.84 -26.71 10.36
CA GLU A 173 72.37 -26.37 9.01
C GLU A 173 71.58 -27.53 8.38
N LEU A 174 72.06 -28.77 8.50
CA LEU A 174 71.35 -29.96 8.03
C LEU A 174 70.03 -30.20 8.78
N LEU A 175 70.00 -30.03 10.10
CA LEU A 175 68.76 -30.14 10.90
C LEU A 175 67.76 -29.04 10.52
N TYR A 176 68.24 -27.81 10.28
CA TYR A 176 67.40 -26.71 9.79
C TYR A 176 66.80 -27.04 8.42
N VAL A 177 67.62 -27.48 7.45
CA VAL A 177 67.15 -27.89 6.11
C VAL A 177 66.17 -29.07 6.18
N GLN A 178 66.40 -30.07 7.04
CA GLN A 178 65.47 -31.18 7.24
C GLN A 178 64.14 -30.72 7.85
N SER A 179 64.15 -29.79 8.81
CA SER A 179 62.91 -29.22 9.35
C SER A 179 62.12 -28.42 8.30
N MET A 180 62.83 -27.67 7.45
CA MET A 180 62.23 -26.90 6.35
C MET A 180 61.65 -27.82 5.27
N ASP A 181 62.29 -28.95 4.94
CA ASP A 181 61.75 -29.93 3.99
C ASP A 181 60.50 -30.63 4.54
N GLN A 182 60.49 -31.00 5.83
CA GLN A 182 59.29 -31.54 6.50
C GLN A 182 58.14 -30.53 6.53
N GLU A 183 58.42 -29.26 6.84
CA GLU A 183 57.42 -28.19 6.74
C GLU A 183 56.92 -28.00 5.31
N MET A 184 57.80 -27.98 4.31
CA MET A 184 57.43 -27.82 2.91
C MET A 184 56.62 -29.00 2.37
N TYR A 185 56.97 -30.23 2.76
CA TYR A 185 56.16 -31.42 2.49
C TYR A 185 54.77 -31.31 3.12
N HIS A 186 54.67 -30.88 4.38
CA HIS A 186 53.39 -30.70 5.05
C HIS A 186 52.55 -29.58 4.40
N ARG A 187 53.15 -28.43 4.09
CA ARG A 187 52.50 -27.32 3.35
C ARG A 187 52.03 -27.77 1.97
N LEU A 188 52.83 -28.55 1.24
CA LEU A 188 52.46 -29.11 -0.08
C LEU A 188 51.33 -30.14 0.04
N LEU A 189 51.30 -30.95 1.10
CA LEU A 189 50.22 -31.88 1.38
C LEU A 189 48.91 -31.13 1.70
N LEU A 190 48.98 -30.11 2.56
CA LEU A 190 47.84 -29.24 2.87
C LEU A 190 47.34 -28.52 1.61
N MET A 191 48.24 -27.98 0.77
CA MET A 191 47.88 -27.31 -0.48
C MET A 191 47.22 -28.26 -1.49
N LYS A 192 47.67 -29.52 -1.58
CA LYS A 192 47.01 -30.58 -2.37
C LYS A 192 45.64 -30.96 -1.79
N GLN A 193 45.47 -30.95 -0.47
CA GLN A 193 44.17 -31.21 0.16
C GLN A 193 43.19 -30.05 -0.03
N SER A 194 43.64 -28.79 0.10
CA SER A 194 42.79 -27.62 -0.13
C SER A 194 42.41 -27.47 -1.60
N ALA A 195 43.32 -27.75 -2.53
CA ALA A 195 43.01 -27.81 -3.96
C ALA A 195 41.92 -28.85 -4.26
N ARG A 196 42.08 -30.09 -3.76
CA ARG A 196 41.06 -31.14 -3.93
C ARG A 196 39.71 -30.82 -3.30
N ARG A 197 39.68 -30.09 -2.18
CA ARG A 197 38.43 -29.58 -1.58
C ARG A 197 37.79 -28.54 -2.51
N ALA A 198 38.53 -27.51 -2.92
CA ALA A 198 38.02 -26.50 -3.86
C ALA A 198 37.57 -27.09 -5.22
N GLU A 199 38.22 -28.15 -5.70
CA GLU A 199 37.78 -28.92 -6.87
C GLU A 199 36.46 -29.66 -6.63
N ALA A 200 36.30 -30.32 -5.48
CA ALA A 200 35.06 -30.98 -5.09
C ALA A 200 33.91 -29.99 -4.88
N ASP A 201 34.17 -28.87 -4.20
CA ASP A 201 33.21 -27.78 -3.96
C ASP A 201 32.76 -27.16 -5.30
N ARG A 202 33.69 -26.96 -6.25
CA ARG A 202 33.37 -26.52 -7.63
C ARG A 202 32.51 -27.55 -8.35
N ILE A 203 32.83 -28.84 -8.28
CA ILE A 203 32.06 -29.90 -8.93
C ILE A 203 30.64 -29.99 -8.34
N GLN A 204 30.49 -29.83 -7.02
CA GLN A 204 29.17 -29.75 -6.38
C GLN A 204 28.39 -28.52 -6.88
N ALA A 205 29.01 -27.34 -6.88
CA ALA A 205 28.38 -26.12 -7.41
C ALA A 205 27.98 -26.24 -8.89
N GLU A 206 28.77 -26.94 -9.72
CA GLU A 206 28.42 -27.23 -11.11
C GLU A 206 27.24 -28.21 -11.24
N VAL A 207 27.13 -29.20 -10.34
CA VAL A 207 25.98 -30.12 -10.30
C VAL A 207 24.71 -29.41 -9.80
N GLU A 208 24.83 -28.55 -8.79
CA GLU A 208 23.73 -27.73 -8.29
C GLU A 208 23.27 -26.70 -9.32
N LYS A 209 24.20 -26.04 -10.02
CA LYS A 209 23.86 -25.18 -11.16
C LYS A 209 23.14 -25.96 -12.25
N LYS A 210 23.63 -27.15 -12.66
CA LYS A 210 22.93 -27.99 -13.67
C LYS A 210 21.51 -28.36 -13.24
N LYS A 211 21.24 -28.57 -11.96
CA LYS A 211 19.87 -28.77 -11.44
C LYS A 211 19.02 -27.50 -11.56
N GLN A 212 19.59 -26.33 -11.26
CA GLN A 212 18.92 -25.03 -11.43
C GLN A 212 18.65 -24.72 -12.90
N ASP A 213 19.63 -24.91 -13.79
CA ASP A 213 19.51 -24.74 -15.23
C ASP A 213 18.38 -25.62 -15.79
N LEU A 214 18.31 -26.91 -15.40
CA LEU A 214 17.22 -27.83 -15.79
C LEU A 214 15.84 -27.42 -15.23
N PHE A 215 15.78 -26.84 -14.03
CA PHE A 215 14.53 -26.34 -13.44
C PHE A 215 14.06 -25.05 -14.12
N LEU A 216 14.97 -24.15 -14.47
CA LEU A 216 14.69 -22.97 -15.30
C LEU A 216 14.19 -23.38 -16.69
N ASP A 217 14.76 -24.43 -17.28
CA ASP A 217 14.32 -25.04 -18.54
C ASP A 217 12.86 -25.54 -18.45
N GLN A 218 12.51 -26.23 -17.35
CA GLN A 218 11.15 -26.71 -17.08
C GLN A 218 10.15 -25.55 -16.88
N LEU A 219 10.52 -24.55 -16.08
CA LEU A 219 9.69 -23.35 -15.87
C LEU A 219 9.51 -22.56 -17.17
N THR A 220 10.56 -22.39 -17.97
CA THR A 220 10.51 -21.66 -19.25
C THR A 220 9.58 -22.36 -20.24
N ARG A 221 9.70 -23.70 -20.38
CA ARG A 221 8.75 -24.49 -21.18
C ARG A 221 7.32 -24.39 -20.66
N ARG A 222 7.11 -24.37 -19.34
CA ARG A 222 5.77 -24.23 -18.77
C ARG A 222 5.18 -22.84 -19.00
N VAL A 223 6.00 -21.78 -18.97
CA VAL A 223 5.60 -20.41 -19.32
C VAL A 223 5.24 -20.32 -20.80
N GLN A 224 6.03 -20.91 -21.70
CA GLN A 224 5.73 -20.98 -23.14
C GLN A 224 4.39 -21.68 -23.41
N GLN A 225 4.17 -22.86 -22.82
CA GLN A 225 2.89 -23.58 -22.91
C GLN A 225 1.70 -22.76 -22.39
N LEU A 226 1.90 -21.97 -21.33
CA LEU A 226 0.84 -21.11 -20.79
C LEU A 226 0.58 -19.89 -21.71
N GLN A 227 1.62 -19.32 -22.32
CA GLN A 227 1.50 -18.25 -23.32
C GLN A 227 0.79 -18.75 -24.60
N GLU A 228 1.12 -19.95 -25.07
CA GLU A 228 0.42 -20.62 -26.17
C GLU A 228 -1.06 -20.87 -25.82
N GLN A 229 -1.35 -21.35 -24.61
CA GLN A 229 -2.73 -21.53 -24.13
C GLN A 229 -3.50 -20.21 -24.04
N ILE A 230 -2.89 -19.14 -23.55
CA ILE A 230 -3.49 -17.80 -23.51
C ILE A 230 -3.79 -17.31 -24.94
N ALA A 231 -2.83 -17.36 -25.86
CA ALA A 231 -3.03 -16.93 -27.24
C ALA A 231 -4.14 -17.74 -27.97
N LEU A 232 -4.25 -19.04 -27.69
CA LEU A 232 -5.35 -19.88 -28.19
C LEU A 232 -6.71 -19.47 -27.63
N PHE A 233 -6.80 -19.15 -26.32
CA PHE A 233 -8.05 -18.68 -25.72
C PHE A 233 -8.41 -17.26 -26.17
N GLU A 234 -7.44 -16.36 -26.36
CA GLU A 234 -7.65 -15.02 -26.93
C GLU A 234 -8.19 -15.12 -28.37
N ALA A 235 -7.61 -15.98 -29.21
CA ALA A 235 -8.12 -16.23 -30.56
C ALA A 235 -9.56 -16.82 -30.55
N GLN A 236 -9.87 -17.73 -29.62
CA GLN A 236 -11.23 -18.26 -29.45
C GLN A 236 -12.21 -17.19 -28.98
N LEU A 237 -11.82 -16.30 -28.07
CA LEU A 237 -12.65 -15.19 -27.60
C LEU A 237 -12.94 -14.17 -28.70
N VAL A 238 -11.96 -13.87 -29.57
CA VAL A 238 -12.17 -13.01 -30.74
C VAL A 238 -13.14 -13.66 -31.74
N ALA A 239 -12.94 -14.94 -32.09
CA ALA A 239 -13.84 -15.66 -32.98
C ALA A 239 -15.29 -15.71 -32.41
N GLN A 240 -15.45 -16.02 -31.12
CA GLN A 240 -16.76 -16.00 -30.46
C GLN A 240 -17.38 -14.59 -30.39
N ALA A 241 -16.58 -13.53 -30.28
CA ALA A 241 -17.07 -12.15 -30.34
C ALA A 241 -17.56 -11.78 -31.75
N GLU A 242 -16.93 -12.32 -32.80
CA GLU A 242 -17.38 -12.14 -34.18
C GLU A 242 -18.64 -12.99 -34.49
N ASP A 243 -18.68 -14.26 -34.10
CA ASP A 243 -19.87 -15.12 -34.24
C ASP A 243 -21.09 -14.54 -33.47
N THR A 244 -20.89 -14.06 -32.24
CA THR A 244 -21.96 -13.42 -31.45
C THR A 244 -22.36 -12.05 -32.00
N LYS A 245 -21.50 -11.38 -32.77
CA LYS A 245 -21.85 -10.16 -33.51
C LYS A 245 -22.67 -10.49 -34.76
N VAL A 246 -22.24 -11.46 -35.57
CA VAL A 246 -22.96 -11.89 -36.78
C VAL A 246 -24.34 -12.45 -36.44
N THR A 247 -24.46 -13.29 -35.42
CA THR A 247 -25.76 -13.80 -34.96
C THR A 247 -26.67 -12.70 -34.39
N ARG A 248 -26.13 -11.68 -33.71
CA ARG A 248 -26.91 -10.50 -33.32
C ARG A 248 -27.40 -9.70 -34.53
N GLN A 249 -26.57 -9.55 -35.57
CA GLN A 249 -26.96 -8.88 -36.81
C GLN A 249 -28.11 -9.63 -37.50
N ALA A 250 -27.99 -10.95 -37.67
CA ALA A 250 -29.06 -11.80 -38.21
C ALA A 250 -30.35 -11.75 -37.36
N ILE A 251 -30.25 -11.68 -36.03
CA ILE A 251 -31.41 -11.49 -35.14
C ILE A 251 -32.06 -10.10 -35.34
N THR A 252 -31.27 -9.04 -35.54
CA THR A 252 -31.83 -7.71 -35.84
C THR A 252 -32.45 -7.64 -37.24
N GLU A 253 -31.87 -8.31 -38.23
CA GLU A 253 -32.40 -8.41 -39.60
C GLU A 253 -33.72 -9.18 -39.62
N ALA A 254 -33.76 -10.38 -39.03
CA ALA A 254 -35.01 -11.15 -38.85
C ALA A 254 -36.04 -10.38 -37.99
N GLY A 255 -35.60 -9.58 -37.02
CA GLY A 255 -36.45 -8.69 -36.25
C GLY A 255 -37.08 -7.56 -37.07
N LEU A 256 -36.38 -7.05 -38.09
CA LEU A 256 -36.90 -6.07 -39.05
C LEU A 256 -37.81 -6.74 -40.09
N GLU A 257 -37.48 -7.95 -40.56
CA GLU A 257 -38.36 -8.75 -41.43
C GLU A 257 -39.69 -9.08 -40.75
N VAL A 258 -39.66 -9.52 -39.48
CA VAL A 258 -40.87 -9.76 -38.69
C VAL A 258 -41.68 -8.47 -38.48
N GLN A 259 -41.03 -7.31 -38.36
CA GLN A 259 -41.75 -6.02 -38.34
C GLN A 259 -42.39 -5.71 -39.71
N ALA A 260 -41.69 -5.92 -40.82
CA ALA A 260 -42.21 -5.74 -42.17
C ALA A 260 -43.42 -6.67 -42.42
N ILE A 261 -43.30 -7.96 -42.12
CA ILE A 261 -44.39 -8.95 -42.21
C ILE A 261 -45.59 -8.54 -41.35
N ASN A 262 -45.38 -7.98 -40.16
CA ASN A 262 -46.48 -7.46 -39.33
C ASN A 262 -47.13 -6.20 -39.92
N MET A 263 -46.36 -5.31 -40.55
CA MET A 263 -46.91 -4.16 -41.29
C MET A 263 -47.71 -4.61 -42.52
N GLU A 264 -47.23 -5.63 -43.26
CA GLU A 264 -47.95 -6.21 -44.39
C GLU A 264 -49.21 -6.95 -43.96
N LYS A 265 -49.14 -7.77 -42.89
CA LYS A 265 -50.32 -8.39 -42.28
C LYS A 265 -51.35 -7.35 -41.85
N LYS A 266 -50.92 -6.22 -41.27
CA LYS A 266 -51.82 -5.13 -40.92
C LYS A 266 -52.46 -4.52 -42.18
N LYS A 267 -51.67 -4.16 -43.19
CA LYS A 267 -52.19 -3.68 -44.50
C LYS A 267 -53.19 -4.66 -45.09
N LEU A 268 -52.90 -5.97 -45.07
CA LEU A 268 -53.75 -7.02 -45.61
C LEU A 268 -55.08 -7.13 -44.84
N MET A 269 -55.04 -7.04 -43.50
CA MET A 269 -56.25 -6.96 -42.67
C MET A 269 -57.05 -5.69 -42.97
N ASP A 270 -56.40 -4.53 -43.15
CA ASP A 270 -57.08 -3.27 -43.49
C ASP A 270 -57.73 -3.34 -44.90
N HIS A 271 -57.07 -3.98 -45.88
CA HIS A 271 -57.64 -4.25 -47.21
C HIS A 271 -58.78 -5.29 -47.16
N TRP A 272 -58.66 -6.34 -46.33
CA TRP A 272 -59.70 -7.35 -46.15
C TRP A 272 -60.93 -6.77 -45.45
N ASN A 273 -60.75 -5.98 -44.39
CA ASN A 273 -61.81 -5.22 -43.72
C ASN A 273 -62.52 -4.26 -44.69
N SER A 274 -61.76 -3.55 -45.52
CA SER A 274 -62.31 -2.65 -46.55
C SER A 274 -63.08 -3.43 -47.63
N SER A 275 -62.56 -4.58 -48.06
CA SER A 275 -63.21 -5.46 -49.04
C SER A 275 -64.48 -6.10 -48.48
N LEU A 276 -64.48 -6.46 -47.19
CA LEU A 276 -65.63 -7.01 -46.48
C LEU A 276 -66.71 -5.94 -46.24
N ALA A 277 -66.32 -4.70 -45.91
CA ALA A 277 -67.25 -3.57 -45.84
C ALA A 277 -67.86 -3.25 -47.21
N GLY A 278 -67.04 -3.21 -48.26
CA GLY A 278 -67.49 -3.07 -49.65
C GLY A 278 -68.22 -4.30 -50.20
N MET A 279 -68.18 -5.45 -49.51
CA MET A 279 -69.04 -6.60 -49.79
C MET A 279 -70.40 -6.41 -49.11
N LYS A 280 -70.42 -6.13 -47.80
CA LYS A 280 -71.65 -5.82 -47.05
C LYS A 280 -72.48 -4.71 -47.71
N GLN A 281 -71.85 -3.62 -48.15
CA GLN A 281 -72.56 -2.55 -48.88
C GLN A 281 -73.16 -3.02 -50.22
N ARG A 282 -72.51 -3.97 -50.90
CA ARG A 282 -73.05 -4.59 -52.12
C ARG A 282 -74.13 -5.62 -51.80
N ASP A 283 -74.04 -6.33 -50.69
CA ASP A 283 -75.03 -7.30 -50.23
C ASP A 283 -76.30 -6.57 -49.74
N GLU A 284 -76.15 -5.47 -48.99
CA GLU A 284 -77.20 -4.54 -48.60
C GLU A 284 -77.88 -3.91 -49.83
N ALA A 285 -77.09 -3.40 -50.79
CA ALA A 285 -77.63 -2.91 -52.05
C ALA A 285 -78.29 -4.02 -52.88
N TYR A 286 -77.78 -5.25 -52.85
CA TYR A 286 -78.38 -6.40 -53.52
C TYR A 286 -79.72 -6.75 -52.90
N VAL A 287 -79.81 -6.84 -51.56
CA VAL A 287 -81.08 -7.03 -50.83
C VAL A 287 -82.08 -5.93 -51.20
N VAL A 288 -81.70 -4.65 -51.15
CA VAL A 288 -82.60 -3.54 -51.56
C VAL A 288 -83.02 -3.65 -53.03
N THR A 289 -82.12 -4.04 -53.95
CA THR A 289 -82.51 -4.24 -55.36
C THR A 289 -83.35 -5.48 -55.58
N GLN A 290 -83.20 -6.53 -54.76
CA GLN A 290 -83.99 -7.76 -54.81
C GLN A 290 -85.37 -7.53 -54.20
N GLU A 291 -85.49 -6.83 -53.07
CA GLU A 291 -86.76 -6.34 -52.52
C GLU A 291 -87.49 -5.45 -53.53
N LEU A 292 -86.78 -4.52 -54.19
CA LEU A 292 -87.35 -3.72 -55.30
C LEU A 292 -87.68 -4.53 -56.55
N ARG A 293 -87.16 -5.75 -56.70
CA ARG A 293 -87.46 -6.67 -57.81
C ARG A 293 -88.65 -7.55 -57.49
N ASP A 294 -88.76 -7.99 -56.24
CA ASP A 294 -89.87 -8.78 -55.72
C ASP A 294 -91.12 -7.92 -55.47
N LEU A 295 -90.96 -6.65 -55.07
CA LEU A 295 -92.04 -5.66 -55.12
C LEU A 295 -92.54 -5.41 -56.55
N LYS A 296 -91.65 -5.45 -57.56
CA LYS A 296 -92.04 -5.29 -58.97
C LYS A 296 -92.63 -6.55 -59.60
N SER A 297 -92.25 -7.75 -59.16
CA SER A 297 -92.96 -8.98 -59.54
C SER A 297 -94.32 -9.03 -58.87
N LEU A 298 -94.42 -8.73 -57.57
CA LEU A 298 -95.69 -8.57 -56.86
C LEU A 298 -96.58 -7.51 -57.51
N GLU A 299 -96.05 -6.35 -57.90
CA GLU A 299 -96.81 -5.33 -58.63
C GLU A 299 -97.24 -5.81 -60.03
N GLY A 300 -96.39 -6.58 -60.71
CA GLY A 300 -96.71 -7.24 -61.99
C GLY A 300 -97.80 -8.30 -61.87
N ASP A 301 -97.78 -9.08 -60.79
CA ASP A 301 -98.77 -10.12 -60.46
C ASP A 301 -100.08 -9.49 -59.95
N ILE A 302 -100.03 -8.40 -59.18
CA ILE A 302 -101.20 -7.58 -58.84
C ILE A 302 -101.83 -7.01 -60.10
N HIS A 303 -101.04 -6.53 -61.07
CA HIS A 303 -101.55 -6.14 -62.39
C HIS A 303 -102.03 -7.35 -63.22
N GLY A 304 -101.46 -8.55 -63.03
CA GLY A 304 -101.93 -9.81 -63.61
C GLY A 304 -103.32 -10.18 -63.10
N CYS A 305 -103.45 -10.36 -61.79
CA CYS A 305 -104.70 -10.53 -61.06
C CYS A 305 -105.73 -9.44 -61.41
N GLY A 306 -105.34 -8.17 -61.40
CA GLY A 306 -106.20 -7.04 -61.78
C GLY A 306 -106.58 -6.96 -63.26
N ARG A 307 -106.01 -7.81 -64.12
CA ARG A 307 -106.46 -8.04 -65.51
C ARG A 307 -107.30 -9.31 -65.63
N SER A 308 -107.01 -10.35 -64.84
CA SER A 308 -107.85 -11.55 -64.75
C SER A 308 -109.20 -11.24 -64.09
N ILE A 309 -109.21 -10.48 -62.99
CA ILE A 309 -110.41 -9.97 -62.32
C ILE A 309 -111.26 -9.19 -63.34
N ARG A 310 -110.69 -8.21 -64.05
CA ARG A 310 -111.43 -7.47 -65.09
C ARG A 310 -111.99 -8.35 -66.21
N LYS A 311 -111.30 -9.42 -66.60
CA LYS A 311 -111.84 -10.40 -67.57
C LYS A 311 -112.99 -11.23 -66.99
N GLU A 312 -112.93 -11.61 -65.72
CA GLU A 312 -114.06 -12.27 -65.04
C GLU A 312 -115.21 -11.30 -64.73
N GLU A 313 -114.94 -10.01 -64.50
CA GLU A 313 -115.95 -8.94 -64.39
C GLU A 313 -116.65 -8.73 -65.75
N GLU A 314 -115.90 -8.57 -66.85
CA GLU A 314 -116.45 -8.50 -68.21
C GLU A 314 -117.29 -9.74 -68.55
N LYS A 315 -116.81 -10.95 -68.21
CA LYS A 315 -117.58 -12.20 -68.35
C LYS A 315 -118.83 -12.19 -67.47
N ASN A 316 -118.75 -11.74 -66.23
CA ASN A 316 -119.89 -11.69 -65.31
C ASN A 316 -120.93 -10.68 -65.81
N GLU A 317 -120.53 -9.52 -66.31
CA GLU A 317 -121.45 -8.61 -67.01
C GLU A 317 -122.06 -9.24 -68.27
N ASN A 318 -121.27 -9.96 -69.07
CA ASN A 318 -121.78 -10.67 -70.25
C ASN A 318 -122.82 -11.73 -69.83
N LEU A 319 -122.56 -12.47 -68.74
CA LEU A 319 -123.48 -13.46 -68.18
C LEU A 319 -124.72 -12.81 -67.54
N VAL A 320 -124.59 -11.69 -66.84
CA VAL A 320 -125.72 -10.91 -66.29
C VAL A 320 -126.56 -10.30 -67.42
N ARG A 321 -125.94 -9.80 -68.49
CA ARG A 321 -126.64 -9.34 -69.70
C ARG A 321 -127.35 -10.49 -70.42
N LEU A 322 -126.75 -11.68 -70.48
CA LEU A 322 -127.38 -12.89 -71.04
C LEU A 322 -128.52 -13.41 -70.14
N LEU A 323 -128.35 -13.39 -68.82
CA LEU A 323 -129.35 -13.78 -67.82
C LEU A 323 -130.55 -12.82 -67.83
N ASN A 324 -130.31 -11.50 -67.87
CA ASN A 324 -131.38 -10.52 -68.00
C ASN A 324 -132.12 -10.69 -69.34
N ARG A 325 -131.42 -11.05 -70.42
CA ARG A 325 -132.03 -11.33 -71.72
C ARG A 325 -132.89 -12.59 -71.66
N SER A 326 -132.36 -13.72 -71.19
CA SER A 326 -133.10 -14.98 -71.07
C SER A 326 -134.22 -14.92 -70.03
N GLN A 327 -134.10 -14.10 -68.98
CA GLN A 327 -135.16 -13.84 -67.99
C GLN A 327 -136.25 -12.93 -68.57
N ASN A 328 -135.90 -11.96 -69.43
CA ASN A 328 -136.86 -11.18 -70.21
C ASN A 328 -137.58 -12.06 -71.24
N ASP A 329 -136.85 -12.89 -71.99
CA ASP A 329 -137.41 -13.86 -72.94
C ASP A 329 -138.32 -14.85 -72.21
N ALA A 330 -137.91 -15.37 -71.04
CA ALA A 330 -138.74 -16.19 -70.16
C ALA A 330 -139.92 -15.44 -69.52
N SER A 331 -139.91 -14.10 -69.50
CA SER A 331 -141.09 -13.29 -69.11
C SER A 331 -142.04 -13.10 -70.30
N VAL A 332 -141.50 -12.97 -71.52
CA VAL A 332 -142.27 -12.89 -72.76
C VAL A 332 -142.92 -14.23 -73.08
N THR A 333 -142.20 -15.35 -72.96
CA THR A 333 -142.82 -16.69 -73.10
C THR A 333 -143.83 -16.97 -72.01
N ARG A 334 -143.61 -16.55 -70.74
CA ARG A 334 -144.66 -16.64 -69.71
C ARG A 334 -145.89 -15.78 -70.02
N LYS A 335 -145.72 -14.59 -70.60
CA LYS A 335 -146.85 -13.76 -71.06
C LYS A 335 -147.58 -14.38 -72.26
N LEU A 336 -146.85 -14.91 -73.23
CA LEU A 336 -147.42 -15.64 -74.37
C LEU A 336 -148.11 -16.93 -73.93
N ILE A 337 -147.56 -17.67 -72.96
CA ILE A 337 -148.22 -18.84 -72.36
C ILE A 337 -149.48 -18.41 -71.61
N ALA A 338 -149.46 -17.33 -70.84
CA ALA A 338 -150.65 -16.79 -70.19
C ALA A 338 -151.72 -16.33 -71.20
N GLN A 339 -151.30 -15.73 -72.33
CA GLN A 339 -152.19 -15.38 -73.43
C GLN A 339 -152.76 -16.65 -74.10
N CYS A 340 -151.93 -17.63 -74.45
CA CYS A 340 -152.36 -18.91 -75.01
C CYS A 340 -153.25 -19.69 -74.04
N LEU A 341 -153.09 -19.54 -72.71
CA LEU A 341 -153.98 -20.13 -71.71
C LEU A 341 -155.32 -19.41 -71.63
N LEU A 342 -155.35 -18.08 -71.71
CA LEU A 342 -156.61 -17.31 -71.80
C LEU A 342 -157.33 -17.57 -73.14
N GLU A 343 -156.58 -17.69 -74.24
CA GLU A 343 -157.10 -18.10 -75.54
C GLU A 343 -157.57 -19.57 -75.51
N GLN A 344 -156.87 -20.47 -74.79
CA GLN A 344 -157.31 -21.84 -74.57
C GLN A 344 -158.56 -21.92 -73.69
N GLU A 345 -158.67 -21.15 -72.62
CA GLU A 345 -159.87 -21.08 -71.78
C GLU A 345 -161.06 -20.50 -72.56
N ALA A 346 -160.83 -19.45 -73.36
CA ALA A 346 -161.84 -18.92 -74.29
C ALA A 346 -162.22 -19.94 -75.36
N LEU A 347 -161.26 -20.69 -75.93
CA LEU A 347 -161.51 -21.79 -76.86
C LEU A 347 -162.11 -23.02 -76.16
N GLN A 348 -162.00 -23.18 -74.85
CA GLN A 348 -162.61 -24.26 -74.06
C GLN A 348 -164.06 -23.91 -73.68
N ALA A 349 -164.35 -22.63 -73.42
CA ALA A 349 -165.71 -22.10 -73.37
C ALA A 349 -166.38 -22.19 -74.76
N GLN A 350 -165.68 -21.80 -75.83
CA GLN A 350 -166.21 -21.93 -77.19
C GLN A 350 -166.39 -23.40 -77.59
N THR A 351 -165.41 -24.29 -77.38
CA THR A 351 -165.57 -25.72 -77.70
C THR A 351 -166.62 -26.40 -76.84
N SER A 352 -166.82 -26.04 -75.57
CA SER A 352 -167.98 -26.57 -74.83
C SER A 352 -169.33 -26.09 -75.38
N THR A 353 -169.42 -24.88 -75.95
CA THR A 353 -170.61 -24.48 -76.75
C THR A 353 -170.69 -25.18 -78.11
N TYR A 354 -169.58 -25.35 -78.82
CA TYR A 354 -169.53 -26.02 -80.11
C TYR A 354 -169.76 -27.52 -80.00
N THR A 355 -169.34 -28.22 -78.95
CA THR A 355 -169.63 -29.65 -78.73
C THR A 355 -171.13 -29.89 -78.51
N ARG A 356 -171.86 -28.93 -77.94
CA ARG A 356 -173.32 -29.00 -77.85
C ARG A 356 -173.99 -28.89 -79.23
N VAL A 357 -173.47 -28.02 -80.10
CA VAL A 357 -173.96 -27.82 -81.47
C VAL A 357 -173.46 -28.88 -82.46
N LEU A 358 -172.25 -29.43 -82.24
CA LEU A 358 -171.66 -30.48 -83.07
C LEU A 358 -172.52 -31.74 -83.04
N ARG A 359 -172.96 -32.16 -81.85
CA ARG A 359 -173.96 -33.22 -81.65
C ARG A 359 -175.28 -32.98 -82.42
N GLU A 360 -175.59 -31.74 -82.77
CA GLU A 360 -176.79 -31.33 -83.54
C GLU A 360 -176.48 -31.11 -85.03
N THR A 361 -175.21 -31.29 -85.46
CA THR A 361 -174.75 -31.21 -86.87
C THR A 361 -174.01 -32.47 -87.36
N GLU A 362 -173.64 -33.39 -86.46
CA GLU A 362 -173.02 -34.69 -86.79
C GLU A 362 -173.95 -35.62 -87.58
N GLU A 363 -175.26 -35.33 -87.64
CA GLU A 363 -176.22 -35.99 -88.54
C GLU A 363 -176.12 -35.49 -90.01
N ALA A 364 -175.36 -34.42 -90.29
CA ALA A 364 -175.46 -33.64 -91.53
C ALA A 364 -174.18 -33.56 -92.40
N LEU A 365 -173.77 -34.69 -93.00
CA LEU A 365 -172.90 -34.81 -94.20
C LEU A 365 -171.41 -34.36 -94.03
N SER A 366 -170.42 -35.26 -94.04
CA SER A 366 -169.83 -35.96 -95.21
C SER A 366 -168.66 -35.26 -95.96
N ARG A 367 -167.52 -35.98 -96.06
CA ARG A 367 -166.56 -36.07 -97.20
C ARG A 367 -165.47 -34.96 -97.44
N THR A 368 -164.25 -35.27 -96.95
CA THR A 368 -162.92 -35.27 -97.67
C THR A 368 -162.04 -34.01 -98.00
N ARG A 369 -160.80 -34.03 -97.45
CA ARG A 369 -159.42 -33.96 -98.11
C ARG A 369 -158.59 -32.64 -98.37
N MET A 370 -157.40 -32.59 -97.72
CA MET A 370 -155.98 -32.50 -98.23
C MET A 370 -155.26 -31.26 -98.85
N GLY A 371 -153.97 -31.08 -98.46
CA GLY A 371 -152.84 -30.29 -99.05
C GLY A 371 -151.66 -30.09 -98.03
N ILE A 372 -150.42 -29.59 -98.29
CA ILE A 372 -149.53 -29.46 -99.50
C ILE A 372 -148.04 -29.20 -99.01
N GLU A 373 -147.03 -28.94 -99.87
CA GLU A 373 -145.56 -29.12 -99.59
C GLU A 373 -144.57 -27.91 -99.85
N LYS A 374 -143.30 -28.02 -99.34
CA LYS A 374 -141.94 -27.71 -99.95
C LYS A 374 -140.96 -26.70 -99.27
N GLY A 375 -139.64 -27.00 -99.37
CA GLY A 375 -138.56 -25.98 -99.34
C GLY A 375 -137.12 -26.41 -98.94
N THR A 376 -136.28 -26.96 -99.83
CA THR A 376 -134.84 -27.26 -99.57
C THR A 376 -133.93 -27.21 -100.83
N TYR A 377 -133.74 -26.05 -101.47
CA TYR A 377 -132.89 -25.91 -102.69
C TYR A 377 -132.14 -24.55 -102.83
N ALA A 378 -132.17 -23.67 -101.82
CA ALA A 378 -131.83 -22.25 -102.02
C ALA A 378 -130.37 -21.83 -101.72
N ASN A 379 -129.59 -22.62 -100.97
CA ASN A 379 -128.34 -22.10 -100.37
C ASN A 379 -127.08 -22.31 -101.23
N GLU A 380 -126.94 -23.44 -101.95
CA GLU A 380 -125.67 -23.80 -102.62
C GLU A 380 -125.39 -23.03 -103.93
N GLN A 381 -126.38 -22.32 -104.49
CA GLN A 381 -126.20 -21.54 -105.71
C GLN A 381 -125.61 -20.14 -105.46
N LEU A 382 -125.86 -19.53 -104.28
CA LEU A 382 -125.41 -18.17 -103.97
C LEU A 382 -123.90 -18.06 -103.73
N GLU A 383 -123.26 -19.09 -103.17
CA GLU A 383 -121.82 -19.05 -102.87
C GLU A 383 -120.96 -19.12 -104.15
N ASN A 384 -121.45 -19.79 -105.19
CA ASN A 384 -120.72 -19.98 -106.45
C ASN A 384 -120.73 -18.75 -107.38
N GLU A 385 -121.78 -17.92 -107.35
CA GLU A 385 -121.82 -16.67 -108.13
C GLU A 385 -120.96 -15.55 -107.53
N ILE A 386 -120.77 -15.53 -106.19
CA ILE A 386 -119.95 -14.50 -105.52
C ILE A 386 -118.47 -14.64 -105.89
N MET A 387 -117.96 -15.86 -106.01
CA MET A 387 -116.55 -16.14 -106.29
C MET A 387 -116.10 -15.68 -107.69
N THR A 388 -116.96 -15.77 -108.70
CA THR A 388 -116.62 -15.36 -110.07
C THR A 388 -116.57 -13.83 -110.23
N LYS A 389 -117.54 -13.11 -109.65
CA LYS A 389 -117.65 -11.64 -109.75
C LYS A 389 -116.46 -10.87 -109.18
N LEU A 390 -115.71 -11.46 -108.23
CA LEU A 390 -114.55 -10.84 -107.60
C LEU A 390 -113.25 -10.91 -108.43
N GLN A 391 -113.17 -11.75 -109.46
CA GLN A 391 -111.95 -11.87 -110.28
C GLN A 391 -111.89 -10.81 -111.41
N ASP A 392 -113.02 -10.47 -112.03
CA ASP A 392 -113.04 -9.63 -113.25
C ASP A 392 -112.72 -8.14 -113.02
N GLN A 393 -112.98 -7.57 -111.84
CA GLN A 393 -112.82 -6.12 -111.62
C GLN A 393 -111.37 -5.66 -111.35
N LYS A 394 -110.38 -6.55 -111.33
CA LYS A 394 -109.03 -6.24 -110.80
C LYS A 394 -108.01 -5.71 -111.82
N LEU A 395 -108.36 -5.54 -113.11
CA LEU A 395 -107.37 -5.54 -114.21
C LEU A 395 -107.26 -4.27 -115.12
N SER A 396 -107.82 -3.10 -114.78
CA SER A 396 -108.00 -2.00 -115.77
C SER A 396 -107.57 -0.56 -115.41
N SER A 397 -106.59 -0.31 -114.53
CA SER A 397 -106.08 1.07 -114.26
C SER A 397 -104.55 1.21 -114.21
N LYS A 398 -104.01 2.32 -114.72
CA LYS A 398 -102.55 2.58 -114.86
C LYS A 398 -101.93 3.27 -113.64
N VAL A 399 -102.66 4.17 -112.96
CA VAL A 399 -102.21 4.79 -111.69
C VAL A 399 -102.22 3.76 -110.56
N ALA A 400 -103.20 2.85 -110.57
CA ALA A 400 -103.23 1.70 -109.69
C ALA A 400 -101.96 0.86 -109.80
N LYS A 401 -101.38 0.69 -111.01
CA LYS A 401 -100.13 -0.07 -111.21
C LYS A 401 -98.89 0.57 -110.57
N HIS A 402 -98.80 1.89 -110.45
CA HIS A 402 -97.64 2.52 -109.81
C HIS A 402 -97.71 2.48 -108.28
N PHE A 403 -98.89 2.73 -107.70
CA PHE A 403 -99.10 2.51 -106.27
C PHE A 403 -99.10 1.02 -105.90
N SER A 404 -99.58 0.11 -106.76
CA SER A 404 -99.39 -1.33 -106.56
C SER A 404 -97.91 -1.65 -106.58
N GLN A 405 -97.12 -1.23 -107.59
CA GLN A 405 -95.69 -1.52 -107.66
C GLN A 405 -94.90 -1.01 -106.45
N LEU A 406 -95.26 0.14 -105.87
CA LEU A 406 -94.61 0.63 -104.65
C LEU A 406 -95.07 -0.17 -103.41
N ALA A 407 -96.36 -0.48 -103.31
CA ALA A 407 -96.90 -1.33 -102.24
C ALA A 407 -96.46 -2.79 -102.38
N GLU A 408 -96.14 -3.27 -103.58
CA GLU A 408 -95.61 -4.59 -103.91
C GLU A 408 -94.12 -4.66 -103.59
N LYS A 409 -93.35 -3.58 -103.82
CA LYS A 409 -91.97 -3.46 -103.31
C LYS A 409 -91.89 -3.34 -101.79
N LEU A 410 -92.83 -2.65 -101.15
CA LEU A 410 -92.92 -2.60 -99.70
C LEU A 410 -93.44 -3.91 -99.10
N ARG A 411 -94.41 -4.59 -99.75
CA ARG A 411 -94.86 -5.93 -99.36
C ARG A 411 -93.81 -7.00 -99.63
N SER A 412 -93.04 -6.92 -100.72
CA SER A 412 -91.91 -7.84 -100.94
C SER A 412 -90.87 -7.58 -99.88
N ARG A 413 -90.40 -6.34 -99.68
CA ARG A 413 -89.38 -6.04 -98.66
C ARG A 413 -89.84 -6.39 -97.25
N LYS A 414 -91.12 -6.21 -96.92
CA LYS A 414 -91.72 -6.67 -95.67
C LYS A 414 -91.76 -8.19 -95.60
N SER A 415 -92.27 -8.88 -96.63
CA SER A 415 -92.34 -10.34 -96.70
C SER A 415 -90.96 -11.00 -96.74
N ASP A 416 -89.95 -10.35 -97.30
CA ASP A 416 -88.55 -10.79 -97.31
C ASP A 416 -88.01 -10.73 -95.88
N LEU A 417 -88.28 -9.64 -95.15
CA LEU A 417 -87.89 -9.48 -93.75
C LEU A 417 -88.66 -10.41 -92.81
N GLU A 418 -89.97 -10.61 -93.02
CA GLU A 418 -90.78 -11.59 -92.29
C GLU A 418 -90.31 -13.03 -92.59
N LEU A 419 -89.98 -13.37 -93.85
CA LEU A 419 -89.45 -14.68 -94.23
C LEU A 419 -88.00 -14.87 -93.72
N HIS A 420 -87.20 -13.80 -93.60
CA HIS A 420 -85.94 -13.83 -92.87
C HIS A 420 -86.15 -14.00 -91.36
N PHE A 421 -87.17 -13.37 -90.76
CA PHE A 421 -87.49 -13.53 -89.36
C PHE A 421 -87.96 -14.97 -89.07
N TYR A 422 -88.89 -15.50 -89.87
CA TYR A 422 -89.32 -16.91 -89.82
C TYR A 422 -88.17 -17.89 -90.11
N LYS A 423 -87.20 -17.54 -90.97
CA LYS A 423 -85.98 -18.35 -91.12
C LYS A 423 -85.16 -18.36 -89.83
N VAL A 424 -84.88 -17.21 -89.24
CA VAL A 424 -84.11 -17.13 -87.99
C VAL A 424 -84.86 -17.77 -86.81
N GLU A 425 -86.18 -17.60 -86.71
CA GLU A 425 -87.03 -18.29 -85.73
C GLU A 425 -87.02 -19.80 -85.94
N ASN A 426 -87.05 -20.28 -87.20
CA ASN A 426 -86.99 -21.71 -87.51
C ASN A 426 -85.58 -22.28 -87.34
N ASP A 427 -84.52 -21.51 -87.61
CA ASP A 427 -83.13 -21.89 -87.33
C ASP A 427 -82.88 -21.95 -85.81
N VAL A 428 -83.42 -20.99 -85.04
CA VAL A 428 -83.41 -21.01 -83.57
C VAL A 428 -84.26 -22.17 -83.03
N ALA A 429 -85.44 -22.42 -83.59
CA ALA A 429 -86.27 -23.57 -83.23
C ALA A 429 -85.57 -24.90 -83.58
N GLN A 430 -84.85 -24.97 -84.70
CA GLN A 430 -84.06 -26.15 -85.09
C GLN A 430 -82.83 -26.32 -84.20
N ILE A 431 -82.17 -25.26 -83.76
CA ILE A 431 -81.08 -25.31 -82.77
C ILE A 431 -81.60 -25.76 -81.41
N ILE A 432 -82.75 -25.22 -80.96
CA ILE A 432 -83.43 -25.66 -79.72
C ILE A 432 -83.86 -27.12 -79.85
N LEU A 433 -84.46 -27.52 -80.97
CA LEU A 433 -84.87 -28.91 -81.22
C LEU A 433 -83.64 -29.84 -81.25
N ASN A 434 -82.54 -29.44 -81.88
CA ASN A 434 -81.27 -30.17 -81.86
C ASN A 434 -80.64 -30.25 -80.46
N ALA A 435 -80.73 -29.18 -79.66
CA ALA A 435 -80.26 -29.16 -78.27
C ALA A 435 -81.13 -30.04 -77.36
N THR A 436 -82.46 -29.99 -77.50
CA THR A 436 -83.37 -30.90 -76.79
C THR A 436 -83.28 -32.34 -77.28
N ASN A 437 -82.94 -32.58 -78.55
CA ASN A 437 -82.73 -33.92 -79.10
C ASN A 437 -81.39 -34.49 -78.62
N THR A 438 -80.30 -33.72 -78.61
CA THR A 438 -79.03 -34.14 -78.02
C THR A 438 -79.12 -34.32 -76.50
N SER A 439 -79.87 -33.46 -75.79
CA SER A 439 -80.18 -33.64 -74.37
C SER A 439 -81.08 -34.86 -74.12
N CYS A 440 -82.12 -35.07 -74.93
CA CYS A 440 -82.98 -36.26 -74.85
C CYS A 440 -82.14 -37.52 -75.11
N ARG A 441 -81.33 -37.55 -76.18
CA ARG A 441 -80.38 -38.62 -76.45
C ARG A 441 -79.39 -38.80 -75.31
N LEU A 442 -78.89 -37.75 -74.66
CA LEU A 442 -78.07 -37.89 -73.45
C LEU A 442 -78.86 -38.53 -72.30
N THR A 443 -80.11 -38.13 -72.03
CA THR A 443 -80.93 -38.80 -71.00
C THR A 443 -81.32 -40.23 -71.35
N VAL A 444 -81.47 -40.56 -72.64
CA VAL A 444 -81.67 -41.93 -73.13
C VAL A 444 -80.37 -42.71 -72.98
N HIS A 445 -79.22 -42.18 -73.38
CA HIS A 445 -77.91 -42.80 -73.18
C HIS A 445 -77.58 -42.98 -71.70
N GLN A 446 -77.98 -42.05 -70.82
CA GLN A 446 -77.87 -42.16 -69.37
C GLN A 446 -78.79 -43.26 -68.81
N LYS A 447 -80.01 -43.40 -69.34
CA LYS A 447 -80.94 -44.49 -68.99
C LYS A 447 -80.42 -45.84 -69.46
N THR A 448 -80.02 -45.96 -70.73
CA THR A 448 -79.43 -47.18 -71.28
C THR A 448 -78.12 -47.52 -70.60
N LEU A 449 -77.31 -46.54 -70.16
CA LEU A 449 -76.16 -46.80 -69.28
C LEU A 449 -76.60 -47.34 -67.92
N SER A 450 -77.64 -46.76 -67.29
CA SER A 450 -78.17 -47.27 -66.01
C SER A 450 -78.91 -48.61 -66.11
N GLU A 451 -79.34 -48.98 -67.32
CA GLU A 451 -79.97 -50.26 -67.66
C GLU A 451 -78.88 -51.28 -68.00
N VAL A 452 -77.89 -50.92 -68.81
CA VAL A 452 -76.66 -51.71 -69.03
C VAL A 452 -75.87 -51.90 -67.74
N ASP A 453 -75.84 -50.96 -66.79
CA ASP A 453 -75.24 -51.14 -65.46
C ASP A 453 -76.02 -52.16 -64.61
N LYS A 454 -77.34 -52.25 -64.78
CA LYS A 454 -78.18 -53.26 -64.12
C LYS A 454 -78.06 -54.60 -64.82
N GLU A 455 -77.95 -54.61 -66.14
CA GLU A 455 -77.71 -55.81 -66.94
C GLU A 455 -76.30 -56.33 -66.66
N ILE A 456 -75.27 -55.49 -66.56
CA ILE A 456 -73.92 -55.85 -66.11
C ILE A 456 -73.94 -56.36 -64.66
N LYS A 457 -74.77 -55.81 -63.77
CA LYS A 457 -74.94 -56.36 -62.41
C LYS A 457 -75.64 -57.72 -62.42
N ASN A 458 -76.75 -57.85 -63.13
CA ASN A 458 -77.47 -59.13 -63.30
C ASN A 458 -76.61 -60.18 -64.03
N VAL A 459 -75.78 -59.75 -64.98
CA VAL A 459 -74.82 -60.58 -65.72
C VAL A 459 -73.61 -60.88 -64.85
N ASN A 460 -73.17 -60.02 -63.94
CA ASN A 460 -72.14 -60.34 -62.94
C ASN A 460 -72.68 -61.25 -61.83
N GLU A 461 -73.96 -61.16 -61.47
CA GLU A 461 -74.64 -62.12 -60.59
C GLU A 461 -74.84 -63.47 -61.30
N GLN A 462 -75.23 -63.46 -62.58
CA GLN A 462 -75.28 -64.67 -63.40
C GLN A 462 -73.90 -65.25 -63.69
N ILE A 463 -72.88 -64.42 -63.90
CA ILE A 463 -71.48 -64.84 -64.07
C ILE A 463 -70.98 -65.40 -62.75
N THR A 464 -71.17 -64.76 -61.61
CA THR A 464 -70.73 -65.35 -60.32
C THR A 464 -71.51 -66.62 -59.97
N CYS A 465 -72.80 -66.73 -60.30
CA CYS A 465 -73.52 -68.01 -60.24
C CYS A 465 -72.96 -69.06 -61.22
N GLN A 466 -72.68 -68.67 -62.47
CA GLN A 466 -72.08 -69.54 -63.48
C GLN A 466 -70.62 -69.87 -63.16
N GLU A 467 -69.85 -69.02 -62.49
CA GLU A 467 -68.48 -69.25 -62.02
C GLU A 467 -68.48 -70.21 -60.84
N ASN A 468 -69.49 -70.15 -59.98
CA ASN A 468 -69.71 -71.16 -58.95
C ASN A 468 -70.13 -72.51 -59.57
N GLU A 469 -71.00 -72.53 -60.58
CA GLU A 469 -71.32 -73.75 -61.33
C GLU A 469 -70.17 -74.23 -62.24
N ILE A 470 -69.34 -73.33 -62.76
CA ILE A 470 -68.11 -73.63 -63.51
C ILE A 470 -67.03 -74.09 -62.54
N ALA A 471 -66.96 -73.63 -61.29
CA ALA A 471 -66.05 -74.16 -60.28
C ALA A 471 -66.45 -75.59 -59.88
N LYS A 472 -67.74 -75.82 -59.61
CA LYS A 472 -68.30 -77.17 -59.41
C LYS A 472 -68.05 -78.06 -60.63
N SER A 473 -68.30 -77.53 -61.83
CA SER A 473 -68.11 -78.24 -63.10
C SER A 473 -66.64 -78.41 -63.47
N ARG A 474 -65.72 -77.55 -63.01
CA ARG A 474 -64.26 -77.64 -63.18
C ARG A 474 -63.71 -78.72 -62.26
N ILE A 475 -64.14 -78.77 -60.99
CA ILE A 475 -63.87 -79.91 -60.09
C ILE A 475 -64.42 -81.22 -60.67
N LEU A 476 -65.58 -81.19 -61.33
CA LEU A 476 -66.17 -82.36 -61.97
C LEU A 476 -65.51 -82.69 -63.34
N ALA A 477 -64.97 -81.69 -64.04
CA ALA A 477 -64.23 -81.80 -65.30
C ALA A 477 -62.74 -82.10 -65.10
N GLU A 478 -62.18 -81.92 -63.90
CA GLU A 478 -60.90 -82.47 -63.48
C GLU A 478 -61.06 -83.96 -63.16
N LYS A 479 -62.13 -84.34 -62.45
CA LYS A 479 -62.50 -85.75 -62.21
C LYS A 479 -62.81 -86.50 -63.51
N LYS A 480 -63.63 -85.91 -64.40
CA LYS A 480 -63.81 -86.41 -65.77
C LYS A 480 -62.59 -86.19 -66.65
N GLY A 481 -61.71 -85.23 -66.31
CA GLY A 481 -60.50 -84.88 -67.03
C GLY A 481 -59.40 -85.92 -66.89
N GLY A 482 -59.24 -86.50 -65.71
CA GLY A 482 -58.39 -87.69 -65.52
C GLY A 482 -58.87 -88.87 -66.37
N ILE A 483 -60.19 -89.07 -66.47
CA ILE A 483 -60.82 -90.11 -67.30
C ILE A 483 -60.65 -89.78 -68.80
N LEU A 484 -60.88 -88.52 -69.20
CA LEU A 484 -60.67 -88.03 -70.56
C LEU A 484 -59.19 -88.03 -70.94
N CYS A 485 -58.24 -87.89 -70.02
CA CYS A 485 -56.82 -88.01 -70.34
C CYS A 485 -56.45 -89.46 -70.69
N LEU A 486 -57.08 -90.45 -70.02
CA LEU A 486 -56.95 -91.87 -70.38
C LEU A 486 -57.60 -92.21 -71.72
N TYR A 487 -58.68 -91.52 -72.12
CA TYR A 487 -59.28 -91.66 -73.46
C TYR A 487 -58.58 -90.81 -74.53
N ASN A 488 -58.03 -89.64 -74.20
CA ASN A 488 -57.29 -88.78 -75.11
C ASN A 488 -55.96 -89.39 -75.47
N LYS A 489 -55.25 -90.02 -74.53
CA LYS A 489 -54.07 -90.84 -74.84
C LYS A 489 -54.38 -92.06 -75.75
N LYS A 490 -55.66 -92.39 -75.92
CA LYS A 490 -56.20 -93.38 -76.85
C LYS A 490 -56.70 -92.77 -78.17
N LEU A 491 -57.06 -91.48 -78.18
CA LEU A 491 -57.49 -90.69 -79.35
C LEU A 491 -56.33 -90.00 -80.06
N GLU A 492 -55.30 -89.50 -79.36
CA GLU A 492 -54.05 -89.00 -79.96
C GLU A 492 -53.37 -90.08 -80.82
N MET A 493 -53.45 -91.34 -80.37
CA MET A 493 -53.01 -92.53 -81.09
C MET A 493 -53.84 -92.85 -82.35
N LEU A 494 -55.00 -92.21 -82.52
CA LEU A 494 -55.88 -92.31 -83.71
C LEU A 494 -55.82 -91.04 -84.56
N LEU A 495 -55.73 -89.86 -83.95
CA LEU A 495 -55.57 -88.56 -84.62
C LEU A 495 -54.19 -88.41 -85.28
N SER A 496 -53.16 -89.08 -84.76
CA SER A 496 -51.88 -89.25 -85.46
C SER A 496 -51.97 -90.11 -86.73
N GLN A 497 -53.10 -90.76 -87.01
CA GLN A 497 -53.35 -91.55 -88.23
C GLN A 497 -54.21 -90.82 -89.27
N GLN A 498 -54.79 -89.65 -88.95
CA GLN A 498 -55.58 -88.84 -89.87
C GLN A 498 -55.18 -87.36 -89.72
N GLY A 499 -54.47 -86.84 -90.73
CA GLY A 499 -53.87 -85.51 -90.71
C GLY A 499 -54.87 -84.40 -90.38
N GLY A 500 -54.41 -83.43 -89.58
CA GLY A 500 -55.25 -82.37 -89.00
C GLY A 500 -55.94 -81.46 -90.03
N GLN A 501 -57.02 -80.84 -89.59
CA GLN A 501 -57.95 -80.07 -90.42
C GLN A 501 -57.78 -78.55 -90.24
N GLU A 502 -58.16 -77.79 -91.26
CA GLU A 502 -58.01 -76.33 -91.34
C GLU A 502 -58.99 -75.59 -90.40
N LEU A 503 -58.56 -74.43 -89.88
CA LEU A 503 -59.34 -73.60 -88.96
C LEU A 503 -60.48 -72.84 -89.66
N GLY A 504 -61.67 -72.85 -89.07
CA GLY A 504 -62.86 -72.17 -89.59
C GLY A 504 -62.99 -70.69 -89.19
N PRO A 505 -63.90 -69.93 -89.81
CA PRO A 505 -64.09 -68.51 -89.51
C PRO A 505 -64.55 -68.25 -88.05
N LEU A 506 -65.25 -69.20 -87.42
CA LEU A 506 -65.59 -69.11 -86.00
C LEU A 506 -64.35 -69.20 -85.09
N GLU A 507 -63.29 -69.91 -85.50
CA GLU A 507 -62.04 -69.98 -84.75
C GLU A 507 -61.22 -68.69 -84.93
N ILE A 508 -61.37 -67.99 -86.07
CA ILE A 508 -60.82 -66.63 -86.25
C ILE A 508 -61.55 -65.64 -85.33
N GLU A 509 -62.88 -65.74 -85.21
CA GLU A 509 -63.67 -64.87 -84.32
C GLU A 509 -63.43 -65.18 -82.83
N ILE A 510 -63.30 -66.46 -82.46
CA ILE A 510 -62.84 -66.90 -81.13
C ILE A 510 -61.42 -66.37 -80.85
N ASN A 511 -60.48 -66.47 -81.80
CA ASN A 511 -59.12 -65.94 -81.61
C ASN A 511 -59.10 -64.42 -81.46
N LYS A 512 -59.98 -63.70 -82.17
CA LYS A 512 -60.15 -62.25 -82.00
C LYS A 512 -60.73 -61.88 -80.63
N LEU A 513 -61.72 -62.63 -80.15
CA LEU A 513 -62.29 -62.44 -78.80
C LEU A 513 -61.28 -62.83 -77.71
N ASN A 514 -60.54 -63.92 -77.89
CA ASN A 514 -59.43 -64.32 -77.02
C ASN A 514 -58.36 -63.22 -76.96
N GLN A 515 -57.98 -62.64 -78.11
CA GLN A 515 -57.02 -61.53 -78.13
C GLN A 515 -57.55 -60.30 -77.38
N GLN A 516 -58.82 -59.94 -77.55
CA GLN A 516 -59.44 -58.85 -76.76
C GLN A 516 -59.52 -59.18 -75.26
N ILE A 517 -59.70 -60.46 -74.89
CA ILE A 517 -59.65 -60.93 -73.51
C ILE A 517 -58.21 -60.89 -72.97
N GLU A 518 -57.20 -61.23 -73.77
CA GLU A 518 -55.79 -61.13 -73.41
C GLU A 518 -55.33 -59.67 -73.27
N ASP A 519 -55.77 -58.77 -74.16
CA ASP A 519 -55.54 -57.33 -74.07
C ASP A 519 -56.13 -56.79 -72.76
N CYS A 520 -57.43 -57.02 -72.49
CA CYS A 520 -58.11 -56.63 -71.25
C CYS A 520 -57.47 -57.25 -69.99
N ASN A 521 -57.03 -58.51 -70.04
CA ASN A 521 -56.30 -59.15 -68.95
C ASN A 521 -54.92 -58.51 -68.75
N SER A 522 -54.25 -58.10 -69.82
CA SER A 522 -52.98 -57.38 -69.73
C SER A 522 -53.16 -56.01 -69.08
N GLU A 523 -54.22 -55.27 -69.44
CA GLU A 523 -54.59 -54.01 -68.81
C GLU A 523 -54.89 -54.21 -67.32
N ALA A 524 -55.75 -55.18 -66.97
CA ALA A 524 -56.05 -55.53 -65.58
C ALA A 524 -54.79 -55.88 -64.78
N VAL A 525 -53.85 -56.63 -65.37
CA VAL A 525 -52.56 -56.97 -64.74
C VAL A 525 -51.63 -55.75 -64.63
N THR A 526 -51.65 -54.79 -65.57
CA THR A 526 -50.88 -53.54 -65.43
C THR A 526 -51.47 -52.64 -64.35
N LEU A 527 -52.79 -52.51 -64.27
CA LEU A 527 -53.49 -51.76 -63.21
C LEU A 527 -53.29 -52.41 -61.84
N GLN A 528 -53.30 -53.75 -61.75
CA GLN A 528 -52.98 -54.47 -60.51
C GLN A 528 -51.51 -54.24 -60.09
N LYS A 529 -50.56 -54.28 -61.04
CA LYS A 529 -49.15 -53.95 -60.78
C LYS A 529 -48.99 -52.51 -60.31
N TYR A 530 -49.69 -51.56 -60.93
CA TYR A 530 -49.67 -50.15 -60.58
C TYR A 530 -50.23 -49.90 -59.16
N TRP A 531 -51.39 -50.47 -58.84
CA TRP A 531 -51.96 -50.45 -57.49
C TRP A 531 -51.02 -51.10 -56.45
N LEU A 532 -50.34 -52.19 -56.81
CA LEU A 532 -49.32 -52.81 -55.94
C LEU A 532 -48.03 -51.97 -55.79
N SER A 533 -47.69 -51.07 -56.71
CA SER A 533 -46.62 -50.07 -56.48
C SER A 533 -47.09 -48.95 -55.57
N GLU A 534 -48.26 -48.36 -55.83
CA GLU A 534 -48.86 -47.31 -54.99
C GLU A 534 -49.04 -47.79 -53.54
N GLN A 535 -49.51 -49.03 -53.34
CA GLN A 535 -49.64 -49.63 -52.00
C GLN A 535 -48.27 -49.82 -51.32
N LYS A 536 -47.22 -50.21 -52.06
CA LYS A 536 -45.86 -50.33 -51.52
C LYS A 536 -45.27 -48.97 -51.15
N GLU A 537 -45.54 -47.94 -51.95
CA GLU A 537 -45.10 -46.58 -51.67
C GLU A 537 -45.83 -46.01 -50.44
N LEU A 538 -47.14 -46.21 -50.32
CA LEU A 538 -47.91 -45.85 -49.13
C LEU A 538 -47.37 -46.55 -47.86
N VAL A 539 -47.02 -47.83 -47.93
CA VAL A 539 -46.41 -48.57 -46.80
C VAL A 539 -45.00 -48.06 -46.50
N LYS A 540 -44.20 -47.70 -47.52
CA LYS A 540 -42.88 -47.08 -47.34
C LYS A 540 -42.99 -45.72 -46.65
N LEU A 541 -43.84 -44.83 -47.13
CA LEU A 541 -44.12 -43.52 -46.53
C LEU A 541 -44.67 -43.63 -45.10
N THR A 542 -45.47 -44.66 -44.81
CA THR A 542 -45.97 -44.93 -43.46
C THR A 542 -44.83 -45.31 -42.50
N ARG A 543 -43.90 -46.17 -42.93
CA ARG A 543 -42.70 -46.51 -42.13
C ARG A 543 -41.77 -45.32 -41.94
N GLU A 544 -41.53 -44.56 -43.00
CA GLU A 544 -40.71 -43.33 -42.93
C GLU A 544 -41.31 -42.31 -41.95
N LYS A 545 -42.65 -42.21 -41.88
CA LYS A 545 -43.35 -41.42 -40.86
C LYS A 545 -43.17 -41.97 -39.44
N GLU A 546 -43.22 -43.28 -39.24
CA GLU A 546 -43.00 -43.93 -37.93
C GLU A 546 -41.54 -43.77 -37.45
N GLU A 547 -40.58 -43.91 -38.36
CA GLU A 547 -39.15 -43.61 -38.14
C GLU A 547 -38.95 -42.13 -37.81
N GLN A 548 -39.60 -41.20 -38.53
CA GLN A 548 -39.57 -39.78 -38.21
C GLN A 548 -40.16 -39.47 -36.82
N ILE A 549 -41.30 -40.07 -36.45
CA ILE A 549 -41.92 -39.90 -35.12
C ILE A 549 -41.00 -40.39 -34.03
N THR A 550 -40.42 -41.59 -34.16
CA THR A 550 -39.46 -42.12 -33.17
C THR A 550 -38.19 -41.28 -33.08
N SER A 551 -37.71 -40.73 -34.21
CA SER A 551 -36.60 -39.76 -34.21
C SER A 551 -36.94 -38.49 -33.45
N LEU A 552 -38.15 -37.93 -33.64
CA LEU A 552 -38.66 -36.75 -32.94
C LEU A 552 -38.73 -36.99 -31.43
N ASP A 553 -39.22 -38.16 -31.03
CA ASP A 553 -39.25 -38.63 -29.65
C ASP A 553 -37.86 -38.68 -29.01
N THR A 554 -36.84 -39.16 -29.75
CA THR A 554 -35.44 -39.14 -29.26
C THR A 554 -34.88 -37.73 -29.15
N LEU A 555 -35.17 -36.84 -30.11
CA LEU A 555 -34.74 -35.44 -30.08
C LEU A 555 -35.42 -34.65 -28.95
N GLN A 556 -36.70 -34.90 -28.65
CA GLN A 556 -37.36 -34.33 -27.48
C GLN A 556 -36.71 -34.79 -26.17
N LYS A 557 -36.42 -36.09 -26.03
CA LYS A 557 -35.73 -36.66 -24.86
C LYS A 557 -34.32 -36.06 -24.71
N GLN A 558 -33.57 -35.91 -25.80
CA GLN A 558 -32.28 -35.22 -25.81
C GLN A 558 -32.40 -33.75 -25.41
N SER A 559 -33.39 -33.02 -25.92
CA SER A 559 -33.66 -31.62 -25.56
C SER A 559 -33.94 -31.46 -24.06
N ILE A 560 -34.76 -32.32 -23.48
CA ILE A 560 -35.04 -32.34 -22.03
C ILE A 560 -33.75 -32.60 -21.23
N ILE A 561 -32.92 -33.56 -21.65
CA ILE A 561 -31.62 -33.85 -21.00
C ILE A 561 -30.68 -32.64 -21.10
N MET A 562 -30.63 -31.96 -22.25
CA MET A 562 -29.81 -30.74 -22.41
C MET A 562 -30.33 -29.57 -21.58
N GLN A 563 -31.66 -29.39 -21.46
CA GLN A 563 -32.26 -28.39 -20.55
C GLN A 563 -31.92 -28.70 -19.08
N GLN A 564 -31.99 -29.96 -18.65
CA GLN A 564 -31.59 -30.37 -17.30
C GLN A 564 -30.07 -30.31 -17.05
N ARG A 565 -29.23 -30.37 -18.09
CA ARG A 565 -27.79 -30.09 -18.00
C ARG A 565 -27.54 -28.59 -17.90
N LYS A 566 -28.19 -27.79 -18.75
CA LYS A 566 -28.16 -26.32 -18.71
C LYS A 566 -28.52 -25.79 -17.32
N LEU A 567 -29.65 -26.20 -16.74
CA LEU A 567 -30.09 -25.76 -15.41
C LEU A 567 -29.10 -26.12 -14.30
N ARG A 568 -28.38 -27.25 -14.41
CA ARG A 568 -27.32 -27.60 -13.45
C ARG A 568 -26.11 -26.69 -13.60
N LEU A 569 -25.61 -26.52 -14.82
CA LEU A 569 -24.51 -25.60 -15.12
C LEU A 569 -24.85 -24.15 -14.74
N GLU A 570 -26.09 -23.68 -14.94
CA GLU A 570 -26.55 -22.35 -14.50
C GLU A 570 -26.57 -22.22 -12.97
N ASN A 571 -26.92 -23.29 -12.23
CA ASN A 571 -26.85 -23.29 -10.77
C ASN A 571 -25.41 -23.36 -10.25
N GLU A 572 -24.55 -24.15 -10.87
CA GLU A 572 -23.11 -24.24 -10.59
C GLU A 572 -22.43 -22.88 -10.82
N ILE A 573 -22.66 -22.24 -11.98
CA ILE A 573 -22.20 -20.88 -12.28
C ILE A 573 -22.75 -19.86 -11.25
N GLN A 574 -24.01 -19.98 -10.83
CA GLN A 574 -24.56 -19.12 -9.77
C GLN A 574 -23.97 -19.39 -8.38
N GLN A 575 -23.38 -20.56 -8.12
CA GLN A 575 -22.64 -20.85 -6.90
C GLN A 575 -21.23 -20.24 -6.99
N GLU A 576 -20.49 -20.50 -8.07
CA GLU A 576 -19.17 -19.89 -8.33
C GLU A 576 -19.23 -18.35 -8.26
N ILE A 577 -20.28 -17.71 -8.80
CA ILE A 577 -20.49 -16.25 -8.71
C ILE A 577 -20.73 -15.78 -7.27
N LYS A 578 -21.22 -16.61 -6.36
CA LYS A 578 -21.35 -16.27 -4.92
C LYS A 578 -20.01 -16.46 -4.22
N GLU A 579 -19.33 -17.58 -4.46
CA GLU A 579 -18.02 -17.88 -3.86
C GLU A 579 -16.96 -16.86 -4.30
N GLN A 580 -16.94 -16.44 -5.58
CA GLN A 580 -16.14 -15.32 -6.06
C GLN A 580 -16.44 -14.03 -5.29
N LYS A 581 -17.71 -13.68 -5.08
CA LYS A 581 -18.09 -12.47 -4.33
C LYS A 581 -17.67 -12.54 -2.86
N ASP A 582 -17.61 -13.73 -2.29
CA ASP A 582 -17.17 -13.93 -0.91
C ASP A 582 -15.64 -13.85 -0.79
N VAL A 583 -14.91 -14.40 -1.76
CA VAL A 583 -13.47 -14.19 -1.91
C VAL A 583 -13.15 -12.71 -2.16
N GLU A 584 -13.88 -12.01 -3.03
CA GLU A 584 -13.72 -10.57 -3.25
C GLU A 584 -13.97 -9.74 -1.98
N ARG A 585 -15.00 -10.09 -1.19
CA ARG A 585 -15.27 -9.46 0.12
C ARG A 585 -14.12 -9.72 1.09
N HIS A 586 -13.59 -10.94 1.14
CA HIS A 586 -12.44 -11.29 1.97
C HIS A 586 -11.17 -10.53 1.54
N MET A 587 -10.87 -10.46 0.24
CA MET A 587 -9.75 -9.69 -0.31
C MET A 587 -9.88 -8.18 -0.01
N LYS A 588 -11.09 -7.60 -0.12
CA LYS A 588 -11.36 -6.20 0.26
C LYS A 588 -11.13 -5.98 1.76
N ASN A 589 -11.52 -6.92 2.63
CA ASN A 589 -11.24 -6.85 4.07
C ASN A 589 -9.73 -6.94 4.37
N MET A 590 -9.01 -7.90 3.77
CA MET A 590 -7.56 -8.01 3.90
C MET A 590 -6.82 -6.78 3.37
N SER A 591 -7.29 -6.17 2.27
CA SER A 591 -6.77 -4.91 1.76
C SER A 591 -7.00 -3.74 2.75
N ASN A 592 -8.20 -3.64 3.33
CA ASN A 592 -8.49 -2.67 4.38
C ASN A 592 -7.61 -2.87 5.63
N ASP A 593 -7.30 -4.11 6.01
CA ASP A 593 -6.42 -4.39 7.14
C ASP A 593 -4.94 -4.13 6.83
N LEU A 594 -4.47 -4.38 5.60
CA LEU A 594 -3.16 -3.91 5.12
C LEU A 594 -3.06 -2.39 5.10
N ILE A 595 -4.12 -1.68 4.71
CA ILE A 595 -4.20 -0.20 4.79
C ILE A 595 -4.12 0.25 6.25
N LYS A 596 -4.89 -0.36 7.17
CA LYS A 596 -4.79 -0.07 8.62
C LYS A 596 -3.37 -0.28 9.13
N LEU A 597 -2.75 -1.42 8.83
CA LEU A 597 -1.36 -1.71 9.21
C LEU A 597 -0.38 -0.67 8.65
N ASN A 598 -0.52 -0.27 7.38
CA ASN A 598 0.31 0.79 6.80
C ASN A 598 0.08 2.16 7.45
N THR A 599 -1.15 2.51 7.86
CA THR A 599 -1.41 3.73 8.66
C THR A 599 -0.85 3.65 10.08
N LEU A 600 -0.75 2.46 10.67
CA LEU A 600 -0.11 2.25 11.98
C LEU A 600 1.42 2.28 11.86
N ILE A 601 1.99 1.69 10.81
CA ILE A 601 3.43 1.72 10.52
C ILE A 601 3.88 3.16 10.25
N SER A 602 3.16 3.93 9.44
CA SER A 602 3.49 5.34 9.18
C SER A 602 3.36 6.21 10.43
N LYS A 603 2.34 6.02 11.28
CA LYS A 603 2.23 6.68 12.60
C LYS A 603 3.33 6.27 13.57
N ASN A 604 3.75 5.00 13.55
CA ASN A 604 4.86 4.52 14.36
C ASN A 604 6.18 5.15 13.87
N ASN A 605 6.40 5.20 12.56
CA ASN A 605 7.59 5.82 11.96
C ASN A 605 7.65 7.32 12.22
N SER A 606 6.51 8.05 12.18
CA SER A 606 6.48 9.46 12.59
C SER A 606 6.79 9.58 14.08
N SER A 607 6.16 8.81 14.96
CA SER A 607 6.46 8.86 16.40
C SER A 607 7.90 8.49 16.76
N VAL A 608 8.55 7.60 15.99
CA VAL A 608 9.98 7.30 16.12
C VAL A 608 10.84 8.48 15.65
N ALA A 609 10.47 9.15 14.55
CA ALA A 609 11.14 10.37 14.10
C ALA A 609 10.95 11.53 15.11
N ASP A 610 9.76 11.70 15.67
CA ASP A 610 9.45 12.70 16.69
C ASP A 610 10.27 12.46 17.97
N LEU A 611 10.36 11.20 18.42
CA LEU A 611 11.20 10.81 19.56
C LEU A 611 12.70 10.96 19.26
N GLN A 612 13.15 10.69 18.03
CA GLN A 612 14.53 10.91 17.61
C GLN A 612 14.87 12.40 17.56
N ASN A 613 13.97 13.23 17.03
CA ASN A 613 14.11 14.69 17.02
C ASN A 613 14.13 15.25 18.44
N GLY A 614 13.21 14.83 19.32
CA GLY A 614 13.21 15.19 20.73
C GLY A 614 14.47 14.76 21.48
N ARG A 615 15.01 13.57 21.15
CA ARG A 615 16.32 13.14 21.65
C ARG A 615 17.45 14.06 21.19
N ILE A 616 17.50 14.41 19.91
CA ILE A 616 18.51 15.32 19.35
C ILE A 616 18.38 16.73 19.97
N VAL A 617 17.17 17.23 20.21
CA VAL A 617 16.94 18.52 20.89
C VAL A 617 17.46 18.46 22.33
N THR A 618 17.01 17.50 23.14
CA THR A 618 17.49 17.35 24.53
C THR A 618 18.99 17.08 24.64
N GLU A 619 19.59 16.34 23.70
CA GLU A 619 21.05 16.13 23.63
C GLU A 619 21.79 17.44 23.33
N ASN A 620 21.27 18.28 22.43
CA ASN A 620 21.81 19.62 22.18
C ASN A 620 21.62 20.58 23.36
N GLU A 621 20.50 20.50 24.08
CA GLU A 621 20.24 21.26 25.31
C GLU A 621 21.23 20.87 26.42
N PHE A 622 21.43 19.57 26.68
CA PHE A 622 22.44 19.10 27.63
C PHE A 622 23.86 19.52 27.22
N VAL A 623 24.21 19.48 25.92
CA VAL A 623 25.51 19.95 25.41
C VAL A 623 25.67 21.47 25.54
N GLN A 624 24.59 22.26 25.49
CA GLN A 624 24.63 23.70 25.76
C GLN A 624 24.82 23.97 27.24
N SER A 625 24.00 23.37 28.12
CA SER A 625 24.14 23.50 29.58
C SER A 625 25.51 23.04 30.10
N LEU A 626 26.10 22.00 29.50
CA LEU A 626 27.46 21.57 29.82
C LEU A 626 28.51 22.62 29.43
N LYS A 627 28.40 23.23 28.24
CA LYS A 627 29.31 24.31 27.80
C LYS A 627 29.17 25.58 28.64
N GLU A 628 27.96 25.87 29.11
CA GLU A 628 27.69 26.99 30.02
C GLU A 628 28.35 26.74 31.39
N ALA A 629 28.16 25.54 31.97
CA ALA A 629 28.84 25.14 33.20
C ALA A 629 30.38 25.05 33.05
N GLU A 630 30.89 24.59 31.90
CA GLU A 630 32.32 24.63 31.57
C GLU A 630 32.85 26.07 31.52
N LYS A 631 32.09 27.00 30.93
CA LYS A 631 32.44 28.43 30.89
C LYS A 631 32.43 29.05 32.29
N GLU A 632 31.40 28.81 33.09
CA GLU A 632 31.34 29.27 34.49
C GLU A 632 32.51 28.73 35.31
N SER A 633 32.84 27.45 35.15
CA SER A 633 33.99 26.80 35.77
C SER A 633 35.32 27.46 35.37
N MET A 634 35.52 27.75 34.07
CA MET A 634 36.70 28.48 33.60
C MET A 634 36.77 29.91 34.17
N GLU A 635 35.67 30.65 34.21
CA GLU A 635 35.65 31.99 34.82
C GLU A 635 35.94 31.94 36.33
N MET A 636 35.42 30.95 37.05
CA MET A 636 35.71 30.75 38.47
C MET A 636 37.17 30.36 38.71
N GLN A 637 37.77 29.55 37.84
CA GLN A 637 39.20 29.23 37.87
C GLN A 637 40.07 30.47 37.56
N GLU A 638 39.63 31.35 36.65
CA GLU A 638 40.32 32.63 36.37
C GLU A 638 40.23 33.60 37.56
N ARG A 639 39.05 33.71 38.20
CA ARG A 639 38.84 34.45 39.46
C ARG A 639 39.73 33.91 40.58
N HIS A 640 39.80 32.58 40.75
CA HIS A 640 40.71 31.95 41.71
C HIS A 640 42.18 32.28 41.40
N SER A 641 42.59 32.22 40.13
CA SER A 641 43.96 32.54 39.72
C SER A 641 44.36 33.98 40.07
N LYS A 642 43.46 34.94 39.79
CA LYS A 642 43.64 36.36 40.18
C LYS A 642 43.76 36.53 41.69
N LEU A 643 42.90 35.89 42.48
CA LEU A 643 42.96 35.89 43.94
C LEU A 643 44.25 35.24 44.49
N THR A 644 44.79 34.21 43.82
CA THR A 644 46.10 33.65 44.21
C THR A 644 47.25 34.59 43.88
N GLU A 645 47.25 35.25 42.71
CA GLU A 645 48.26 36.28 42.41
C GLU A 645 48.19 37.46 43.38
N GLU A 646 47.00 37.93 43.73
CA GLU A 646 46.79 39.00 44.72
C GLU A 646 47.26 38.58 46.11
N LYS A 647 46.96 37.35 46.54
CA LYS A 647 47.48 36.77 47.78
C LYS A 647 49.01 36.70 47.78
N GLU A 648 49.64 36.30 46.68
CA GLU A 648 51.11 36.25 46.56
C GLU A 648 51.72 37.65 46.55
N ARG A 649 51.13 38.62 45.86
CA ARG A 649 51.53 40.05 45.91
C ARG A 649 51.46 40.60 47.34
N LEU A 650 50.35 40.34 48.05
CA LEU A 650 50.17 40.76 49.44
C LEU A 650 51.16 40.06 50.38
N LEU A 651 51.39 38.75 50.22
CA LEU A 651 52.36 37.99 51.02
C LEU A 651 53.79 38.50 50.80
N ASN A 652 54.17 38.80 49.55
CA ASN A 652 55.47 39.43 49.26
C ASN A 652 55.59 40.80 49.93
N SER A 653 54.54 41.64 49.87
CA SER A 653 54.56 42.95 50.56
C SER A 653 54.61 42.83 52.10
N LEU A 654 54.01 41.78 52.68
CA LEU A 654 54.10 41.48 54.11
C LEU A 654 55.52 41.04 54.47
N VAL A 655 56.13 40.15 53.70
CA VAL A 655 57.53 39.71 53.89
C VAL A 655 58.50 40.89 53.72
N GLU A 656 58.26 41.79 52.77
CA GLU A 656 59.02 43.05 52.65
C GLU A 656 58.85 43.95 53.88
N ALA A 657 57.64 44.09 54.41
CA ALA A 657 57.37 44.85 55.63
C ALA A 657 58.05 44.21 56.87
N GLU A 658 58.01 42.89 57.01
CA GLU A 658 58.75 42.13 58.04
C GLU A 658 60.26 42.35 57.92
N HIS A 659 60.82 42.34 56.70
CA HIS A 659 62.22 42.67 56.46
C HIS A 659 62.54 44.11 56.85
N GLN A 660 61.67 45.08 56.56
CA GLN A 660 61.86 46.46 57.02
C GLN A 660 61.80 46.58 58.56
N ILE A 661 60.86 45.88 59.22
CA ILE A 661 60.78 45.83 60.68
C ILE A 661 62.07 45.26 61.26
N LEU A 662 62.55 44.11 60.79
CA LEU A 662 63.81 43.49 61.23
C LEU A 662 65.04 44.38 60.95
N LEU A 663 65.03 45.17 59.87
CA LEU A 663 66.07 46.17 59.59
C LEU A 663 66.01 47.36 60.56
N TRP A 664 64.80 47.81 60.94
CA TRP A 664 64.62 48.87 61.94
C TRP A 664 64.92 48.40 63.37
N GLU A 665 64.57 47.18 63.73
CA GLU A 665 64.97 46.54 65.00
C GLU A 665 66.49 46.43 65.09
N LYS A 666 67.18 45.96 64.03
CA LYS A 666 68.65 45.92 63.99
C LYS A 666 69.28 47.32 64.07
N LYS A 667 68.72 48.32 63.39
CA LYS A 667 69.16 49.73 63.54
C LYS A 667 68.94 50.26 64.96
N PHE A 668 67.82 49.94 65.58
CA PHE A 668 67.49 50.34 66.95
C PHE A 668 68.42 49.65 67.96
N GLN A 669 68.66 48.35 67.81
CA GLN A 669 69.57 47.58 68.65
C GLN A 669 71.01 48.09 68.51
N LEU A 670 71.50 48.34 67.28
CA LEU A 670 72.80 48.99 67.07
C LEU A 670 72.85 50.40 67.67
N ALA A 671 71.80 51.20 67.57
CA ALA A 671 71.73 52.52 68.20
C ALA A 671 71.66 52.44 69.75
N LYS A 672 71.10 51.36 70.29
CA LYS A 672 71.06 51.05 71.73
C LYS A 672 72.42 50.57 72.22
N GLU A 673 73.09 49.68 71.49
CA GLU A 673 74.46 49.23 71.78
C GLU A 673 75.49 50.36 71.61
N MET A 674 75.34 51.23 70.60
CA MET A 674 76.14 52.45 70.48
C MET A 674 75.88 53.42 71.63
N ARG A 675 74.64 53.51 72.14
CA ARG A 675 74.34 54.29 73.34
C ARG A 675 74.96 53.64 74.57
N GLU A 676 74.74 52.35 74.81
CA GLU A 676 75.27 51.62 75.96
C GLU A 676 76.81 51.59 75.96
N THR A 677 77.48 51.61 74.81
CA THR A 677 78.94 51.75 74.72
C THR A 677 79.43 53.20 74.87
N THR A 678 78.66 54.22 74.48
CA THR A 678 79.02 55.63 74.74
C THR A 678 78.71 56.05 76.18
N ASP A 679 77.63 55.55 76.76
CA ASP A 679 77.32 55.64 78.19
C ASP A 679 78.35 54.83 79.00
N ALA A 680 78.75 53.63 78.57
CA ALA A 680 79.86 52.91 79.20
C ALA A 680 81.18 53.69 79.10
N LEU A 681 81.49 54.37 78.00
CA LEU A 681 82.66 55.27 77.89
C LEU A 681 82.55 56.52 78.79
N LEU A 682 81.35 56.88 79.24
CA LEU A 682 81.12 57.94 80.25
C LEU A 682 81.14 57.39 81.69
N GLU A 683 80.81 56.11 81.89
CA GLU A 683 80.92 55.39 83.17
C GLU A 683 82.32 54.82 83.43
N HIS A 684 83.14 54.61 82.39
CA HIS A 684 84.54 54.24 82.55
C HIS A 684 85.27 55.33 83.34
N GLY A 685 85.81 54.92 84.50
CA GLY A 685 86.30 55.82 85.54
C GLY A 685 87.39 56.80 85.10
N GLU A 686 88.06 56.59 83.97
CA GLU A 686 89.17 57.39 83.45
C GLU A 686 88.87 58.91 83.44
N ILE A 687 87.68 59.34 83.03
CA ILE A 687 87.30 60.77 83.05
C ILE A 687 87.05 61.26 84.49
N HIS A 688 86.58 60.40 85.40
CA HIS A 688 86.46 60.70 86.83
C HIS A 688 87.83 60.74 87.52
N ASP A 689 88.73 59.83 87.18
CA ASP A 689 90.08 59.71 87.73
C ASP A 689 90.98 60.85 87.25
N MET A 690 90.89 61.25 85.98
CA MET A 690 91.46 62.51 85.51
C MET A 690 90.91 63.72 86.30
N LYS A 691 89.60 63.77 86.58
CA LYS A 691 89.00 64.86 87.37
C LYS A 691 89.40 64.83 88.86
N THR A 692 89.63 63.66 89.45
CA THR A 692 90.10 63.54 90.84
C THR A 692 91.59 63.77 90.98
N GLU A 693 92.42 63.39 90.00
CA GLU A 693 93.85 63.72 89.97
C GLU A 693 94.08 65.21 89.67
N ILE A 694 93.28 65.83 88.78
CA ILE A 694 93.24 67.30 88.64
C ILE A 694 92.87 67.96 89.97
N ARG A 695 91.90 67.43 90.73
CA ARG A 695 91.60 67.92 92.09
C ARG A 695 92.76 67.70 93.07
N ARG A 696 93.47 66.58 93.02
CA ARG A 696 94.68 66.33 93.85
C ARG A 696 95.81 67.31 93.51
N MET A 697 96.02 67.62 92.23
CA MET A 697 96.97 68.65 91.78
C MET A 697 96.54 70.06 92.25
N GLN A 698 95.25 70.40 92.13
CA GLN A 698 94.71 71.68 92.64
C GLN A 698 94.85 71.80 94.18
N VAL A 699 94.66 70.70 94.92
CA VAL A 699 94.89 70.66 96.37
C VAL A 699 96.38 70.80 96.71
N ARG A 700 97.30 70.14 95.97
CA ARG A 700 98.75 70.34 96.12
C ARG A 700 99.17 71.79 95.83
N TYR A 701 98.61 72.40 94.80
CA TYR A 701 98.84 73.83 94.49
C TYR A 701 98.35 74.74 95.63
N GLY A 702 97.15 74.50 96.17
CA GLY A 702 96.64 75.21 97.34
C GLY A 702 97.42 74.97 98.64
N GLN A 703 98.10 73.82 98.78
CA GLN A 703 99.02 73.54 99.89
C GLN A 703 100.33 74.33 99.74
N LEU A 704 100.89 74.42 98.53
CA LEU A 704 102.05 75.25 98.21
C LEU A 704 101.78 76.75 98.46
N GLN A 705 100.63 77.27 98.00
CA GLN A 705 100.24 78.66 98.30
C GLN A 705 100.14 78.92 99.81
N LYS A 706 99.59 77.98 100.60
CA LYS A 706 99.52 78.12 102.07
C LYS A 706 100.89 78.10 102.75
N GLN A 707 101.86 77.35 102.23
CA GLN A 707 103.25 77.40 102.71
C GLN A 707 103.90 78.77 102.40
N GLN A 708 103.59 79.36 101.23
CA GLN A 708 104.05 80.68 100.86
C GLN A 708 103.42 81.80 101.72
N GLU A 709 102.13 81.72 102.04
CA GLU A 709 101.47 82.65 102.98
C GLU A 709 102.02 82.56 104.41
N MET A 710 102.36 81.36 104.89
CA MET A 710 102.90 81.18 106.25
C MET A 710 104.24 81.89 106.44
N LEU A 711 105.09 81.94 105.40
CA LEU A 711 106.35 82.68 105.42
C LEU A 711 106.12 84.20 105.47
N ILE A 712 105.10 84.70 104.76
CA ILE A 712 104.73 86.12 104.72
C ILE A 712 104.16 86.57 106.08
N ARG A 713 103.23 85.81 106.67
CA ARG A 713 102.64 86.13 107.99
C ARG A 713 103.66 86.14 109.13
N ALA A 714 104.71 85.33 109.05
CA ALA A 714 105.82 85.35 110.01
C ALA A 714 106.66 86.64 109.90
N MET A 715 106.76 87.24 108.71
CA MET A 715 107.47 88.50 108.48
C MET A 715 106.65 89.71 108.94
N GLU A 716 105.34 89.70 108.71
CA GLU A 716 104.38 90.72 109.15
C GLU A 716 104.30 90.84 110.69
N ALA A 717 104.46 89.72 111.40
CA ALA A 717 104.43 89.66 112.87
C ALA A 717 105.59 90.41 113.57
N CYS A 718 106.74 90.56 112.90
CA CYS A 718 107.90 91.28 113.46
C CYS A 718 107.84 92.80 113.19
N VAL A 719 107.12 93.24 112.15
CA VAL A 719 106.95 94.66 111.82
C VAL A 719 105.91 95.30 112.75
N SER A 720 104.80 94.61 112.98
CA SER A 720 103.70 95.06 113.83
C SER A 720 104.06 95.26 115.31
N GLN A 721 105.19 94.73 115.80
CA GLN A 721 105.74 95.06 117.13
C GLN A 721 106.46 96.42 117.22
N ARG A 722 106.77 97.08 116.09
CA ARG A 722 107.39 98.43 116.08
C ARG A 722 106.37 99.55 115.83
N GLU A 723 105.28 99.26 115.13
CA GLU A 723 104.27 100.25 114.75
C GLU A 723 103.33 100.62 115.93
N THR A 724 103.18 99.74 116.93
CA THR A 724 102.30 99.93 118.09
C THR A 724 102.78 100.97 119.14
N ILE A 725 103.71 101.86 118.78
CA ILE A 725 104.21 102.94 119.66
C ILE A 725 103.95 104.35 119.09
N THR A 726 103.84 104.52 117.77
CA THR A 726 103.63 105.84 117.15
C THR A 726 102.15 106.27 117.19
N ASP A 727 101.27 105.50 116.58
CA ASP A 727 99.99 106.03 116.12
C ASP A 727 98.85 105.83 117.12
N ARG A 728 98.95 106.58 118.21
CA ARG A 728 97.92 106.72 119.26
C ARG A 728 96.82 107.74 118.87
N ALA A 729 96.50 107.86 117.58
CA ALA A 729 95.61 108.87 117.03
C ALA A 729 94.69 108.30 115.91
N GLU A 730 93.37 108.56 116.04
CA GLU A 730 92.37 108.78 114.96
C GLU A 730 92.29 107.72 113.82
N ALA A 731 91.43 106.68 113.82
CA ALA A 731 89.95 106.64 113.76
C ALA A 731 89.31 107.24 112.45
N GLN A 732 88.28 106.70 111.76
CA GLN A 732 87.49 105.43 111.87
C GLN A 732 86.53 105.18 110.64
N SER A 733 86.34 103.90 110.23
CA SER A 733 85.06 103.26 109.72
C SER A 733 84.58 103.25 108.22
N LYS A 734 83.86 102.14 107.85
CA LYS A 734 82.83 101.90 106.75
C LYS A 734 83.31 101.71 105.27
N LEU A 735 82.65 101.03 104.28
CA LEU A 735 81.51 100.03 104.14
C LEU A 735 81.49 99.37 102.70
N LYS A 736 80.63 98.35 102.38
CA LYS A 736 80.43 97.69 101.01
C LYS A 736 79.02 97.02 100.78
N HIS A 737 78.54 96.82 99.52
CA HIS A 737 77.23 96.17 99.13
C HIS A 737 77.06 95.70 97.61
N SER A 738 75.86 95.18 97.21
CA SER A 738 75.29 94.76 95.85
C SER A 738 75.35 93.24 95.45
N THR A 739 74.46 92.51 94.70
CA THR A 739 73.19 92.61 93.85
C THR A 739 73.30 92.78 92.29
N GLN A 740 72.43 92.27 91.35
CA GLN A 740 71.37 91.20 91.26
C GLN A 740 70.74 91.02 89.80
N ARG A 741 70.28 89.80 89.38
CA ARG A 741 69.30 89.40 88.26
C ARG A 741 69.72 89.53 86.76
N ASP A 742 69.04 88.99 85.70
CA ASP A 742 67.60 88.64 85.43
C ASP A 742 67.30 87.30 84.65
N PHE A 743 66.26 87.20 83.77
CA PHE A 743 65.31 86.06 83.67
C PHE A 743 64.83 85.58 82.24
N GLN A 744 64.13 84.42 82.21
CA GLN A 744 63.03 83.98 81.29
C GLN A 744 63.25 83.86 79.75
N SER A 745 63.28 82.62 79.18
CA SER A 745 63.06 82.42 77.72
C SER A 745 62.62 81.02 77.19
N ARG A 746 62.27 80.02 78.01
CA ARG A 746 62.06 78.61 77.54
C ARG A 746 60.72 77.95 77.90
N THR A 747 59.70 78.72 78.29
CA THR A 747 58.45 78.18 78.86
C THR A 747 57.17 78.54 78.08
N GLN A 748 57.28 78.95 76.81
CA GLN A 748 56.13 79.34 75.98
C GLN A 748 55.90 78.45 74.72
N ASP A 749 56.94 77.83 74.16
CA ASP A 749 56.82 77.11 72.87
C ASP A 749 55.97 75.82 72.93
N LEU A 750 55.76 75.25 74.12
CA LEU A 750 54.92 74.06 74.32
C LEU A 750 53.41 74.38 74.52
N LYS A 751 52.97 75.64 74.38
CA LYS A 751 51.55 76.05 74.57
C LYS A 751 50.85 76.62 73.33
N LYS A 752 51.46 76.51 72.14
CA LYS A 752 50.79 76.76 70.84
C LYS A 752 50.35 75.46 70.15
N ARG A 753 51.27 74.50 69.99
CA ARG A 753 51.11 73.23 69.26
C ARG A 753 50.02 72.25 69.73
N ILE A 754 49.21 72.62 70.73
CA ILE A 754 48.10 71.81 71.28
C ILE A 754 46.74 72.34 70.80
N ARG A 755 46.64 73.58 70.28
CA ARG A 755 45.39 74.17 69.78
C ARG A 755 45.12 73.97 68.29
N GLU A 756 46.16 73.67 67.51
CA GLU A 756 46.08 73.47 66.04
C GLU A 756 45.58 72.08 65.63
N ILE A 757 45.18 71.23 66.59
CA ILE A 757 44.75 69.83 66.36
C ILE A 757 43.24 69.63 66.62
N GLN A 758 42.56 70.57 67.30
CA GLN A 758 41.15 70.37 67.71
C GLN A 758 40.11 70.87 66.70
N GLU A 759 40.47 71.68 65.69
CA GLU A 759 39.52 72.11 64.62
C GLU A 759 39.42 71.12 63.44
N VAL A 760 40.33 70.15 63.31
CA VAL A 760 40.33 69.17 62.19
C VAL A 760 39.57 67.87 62.52
N SER A 761 39.16 67.69 63.78
CA SER A 761 38.57 66.44 64.29
C SER A 761 37.03 66.38 64.21
N GLU A 762 36.35 67.47 63.88
CA GLU A 762 34.87 67.51 63.82
C GLU A 762 34.37 67.39 62.37
N ASP A 763 34.96 68.13 61.42
CA ASP A 763 34.64 68.05 59.98
C ASP A 763 34.93 66.66 59.36
N SER A 764 35.83 65.87 59.96
CA SER A 764 36.17 64.51 59.50
C SER A 764 35.26 63.41 60.09
N GLY A 765 34.38 63.73 61.03
CA GLY A 765 33.42 62.76 61.59
C GLY A 765 32.15 62.62 60.75
N ALA A 766 31.58 63.74 60.27
CA ALA A 766 30.27 63.77 59.61
C ALA A 766 30.23 62.90 58.33
N THR A 767 31.22 63.05 57.45
CA THR A 767 31.29 62.30 56.17
C THR A 767 31.49 60.80 56.34
N ILE A 768 32.06 60.35 57.47
CA ILE A 768 32.19 58.93 57.80
C ILE A 768 30.87 58.37 58.36
N GLN A 769 30.07 59.18 59.06
CA GLN A 769 28.83 58.73 59.67
C GLN A 769 27.66 58.62 58.67
N GLU A 770 27.55 59.55 57.71
CA GLU A 770 26.57 59.43 56.60
C GLU A 770 26.93 58.22 55.70
N SER A 771 28.17 58.15 55.21
CA SER A 771 28.57 57.05 54.31
C SER A 771 28.46 55.65 54.94
N LEU A 772 28.64 55.50 56.25
CA LEU A 772 28.40 54.23 56.96
C LEU A 772 26.91 53.94 57.20
N THR A 773 26.05 54.95 57.36
CA THR A 773 24.60 54.72 57.50
C THR A 773 23.95 54.38 56.16
N ASP A 774 24.36 55.03 55.06
CA ASP A 774 23.92 54.68 53.71
C ASP A 774 24.32 53.25 53.35
N ASN A 775 25.61 52.89 53.48
CA ASN A 775 26.08 51.51 53.22
C ASN A 775 25.37 50.47 54.12
N PHE A 776 25.11 50.78 55.39
CA PHE A 776 24.38 49.86 56.26
C PHE A 776 22.91 49.73 55.82
N SER A 777 22.28 50.80 55.34
CA SER A 777 20.91 50.76 54.82
C SER A 777 20.82 49.96 53.52
N GLU A 778 21.76 50.13 52.58
CA GLU A 778 21.84 49.32 51.36
C GLU A 778 22.06 47.84 51.69
N LYS A 779 22.98 47.50 52.61
CA LYS A 779 23.19 46.10 53.00
C LYS A 779 22.05 45.51 53.83
N GLN A 780 21.33 46.32 54.61
CA GLN A 780 20.09 45.88 55.24
C GLN A 780 18.98 45.65 54.20
N GLN A 781 18.90 46.47 53.15
CA GLN A 781 17.92 46.33 52.08
C GLN A 781 18.25 45.14 51.15
N GLU A 782 19.51 44.91 50.81
CA GLU A 782 19.99 43.69 50.14
C GLU A 782 19.65 42.44 50.97
N VAL A 783 19.90 42.46 52.30
CA VAL A 783 19.56 41.33 53.17
C VAL A 783 18.04 41.09 53.21
N CYS A 784 17.21 42.12 53.24
CA CYS A 784 15.75 41.97 53.15
C CYS A 784 15.28 41.49 51.77
N GLN A 785 15.93 41.89 50.68
CA GLN A 785 15.66 41.36 49.33
C GLN A 785 16.04 39.88 49.23
N LEU A 786 17.25 39.51 49.65
CA LEU A 786 17.72 38.12 49.68
C LEU A 786 16.89 37.24 50.63
N GLN A 787 16.34 37.79 51.72
CA GLN A 787 15.37 37.12 52.57
C GLN A 787 14.05 36.87 51.84
N ALA A 788 13.49 37.90 51.18
CA ALA A 788 12.27 37.75 50.39
C ALA A 788 12.42 36.76 49.21
N GLU A 789 13.57 36.77 48.53
CA GLU A 789 13.92 35.78 47.49
C GLU A 789 14.13 34.38 48.07
N THR A 790 14.74 34.25 49.25
CA THR A 790 14.86 32.96 49.94
C THR A 790 13.49 32.43 50.35
N GLU A 791 12.58 33.29 50.79
CA GLU A 791 11.21 32.93 51.11
C GLU A 791 10.41 32.54 49.86
N SER A 792 10.50 33.28 48.74
CA SER A 792 9.82 32.90 47.49
C SER A 792 10.36 31.59 46.92
N LEU A 793 11.69 31.40 46.90
CA LEU A 793 12.31 30.13 46.50
C LEU A 793 12.01 28.97 47.47
N SER A 794 11.63 29.25 48.73
CA SER A 794 11.10 28.25 49.65
C SER A 794 9.66 27.84 49.30
N LEU A 795 8.80 28.82 48.94
CA LEU A 795 7.42 28.58 48.51
C LEU A 795 7.37 27.82 47.18
N ASP A 796 8.20 28.18 46.20
CA ASP A 796 8.32 27.47 44.92
C ASP A 796 8.82 26.03 45.14
N ARG A 797 9.75 25.82 46.08
CA ARG A 797 10.23 24.50 46.46
C ARG A 797 9.13 23.64 47.10
N GLU A 798 8.32 24.21 47.98
CA GLU A 798 7.17 23.52 48.58
C GLU A 798 6.09 23.19 47.53
N TYR A 799 5.78 24.13 46.63
CA TYR A 799 4.87 23.93 45.50
C TYR A 799 5.34 22.77 44.61
N LEU A 800 6.57 22.82 44.10
CA LEU A 800 7.15 21.78 43.25
C LEU A 800 7.27 20.42 43.96
N GLN A 801 7.54 20.42 45.27
CA GLN A 801 7.57 19.19 46.06
C GLN A 801 6.17 18.57 46.21
N ASN A 802 5.11 19.38 46.34
CA ASN A 802 3.73 18.92 46.39
C ASN A 802 3.21 18.47 45.01
N GLU A 803 3.57 19.17 43.92
CA GLU A 803 3.25 18.74 42.56
C GLU A 803 3.94 17.40 42.24
N LYS A 804 5.22 17.24 42.62
CA LYS A 804 5.95 15.96 42.51
C LYS A 804 5.28 14.83 43.29
N ARG A 805 4.72 15.10 44.48
CA ARG A 805 3.94 14.13 45.26
C ARG A 805 2.64 13.75 44.53
N TRP A 806 1.92 14.72 43.97
CA TRP A 806 0.71 14.46 43.19
C TRP A 806 0.99 13.61 41.94
N ASN A 807 1.96 14.02 41.13
CA ASN A 807 2.34 13.33 39.90
C ASN A 807 2.78 11.88 40.18
N LEU A 808 3.45 11.63 41.31
CA LEU A 808 3.77 10.27 41.78
C LEU A 808 2.50 9.45 42.12
N LEU A 809 1.53 10.05 42.83
CA LEU A 809 0.26 9.39 43.15
C LEU A 809 -0.56 9.08 41.90
N GLU A 810 -0.60 9.97 40.91
CA GLU A 810 -1.26 9.71 39.63
C GLU A 810 -0.56 8.62 38.82
N ILE A 811 0.78 8.61 38.76
CA ILE A 811 1.54 7.51 38.15
C ILE A 811 1.21 6.17 38.83
N VAL A 812 1.13 6.12 40.17
CA VAL A 812 0.74 4.92 40.91
C VAL A 812 -0.71 4.50 40.59
N ALA A 813 -1.65 5.44 40.47
CA ALA A 813 -3.03 5.15 40.07
C ALA A 813 -3.12 4.62 38.62
N HIS A 814 -2.36 5.19 37.70
CA HIS A 814 -2.26 4.71 36.32
C HIS A 814 -1.62 3.31 36.24
N GLN A 815 -0.57 3.03 37.02
CA GLN A 815 0.02 1.69 37.13
C GLN A 815 -0.96 0.67 37.76
N ALA A 816 -1.75 1.08 38.75
CA ALA A 816 -2.79 0.23 39.34
C ALA A 816 -3.88 -0.11 38.30
N ARG A 817 -4.37 0.89 37.56
CA ARG A 817 -5.32 0.69 36.45
C ARG A 817 -4.73 -0.17 35.34
N GLN A 818 -3.45 0.00 35.00
CA GLN A 818 -2.75 -0.85 34.03
C GLN A 818 -2.68 -2.31 34.50
N LYS A 819 -2.36 -2.57 35.78
CA LYS A 819 -2.36 -3.92 36.37
C LYS A 819 -3.76 -4.55 36.35
N GLN A 820 -4.82 -3.77 36.59
CA GLN A 820 -6.22 -4.24 36.47
C GLN A 820 -6.57 -4.58 35.01
N LEU A 821 -6.21 -3.75 34.04
CA LEU A 821 -6.40 -4.00 32.60
C LEU A 821 -5.57 -5.20 32.10
N GLN A 822 -4.39 -5.44 32.66
CA GLN A 822 -3.60 -6.65 32.40
C GLN A 822 -4.24 -7.90 33.03
N ALA A 823 -4.81 -7.80 34.24
CA ALA A 823 -5.55 -8.89 34.86
C ALA A 823 -6.85 -9.23 34.09
N LEU A 824 -7.52 -8.23 33.50
CA LEU A 824 -8.62 -8.41 32.55
C LEU A 824 -8.16 -9.16 31.30
N ARG A 825 -7.07 -8.72 30.64
CA ARG A 825 -6.47 -9.43 29.49
C ARG A 825 -6.01 -10.85 29.81
N GLN A 826 -5.69 -11.16 31.07
CA GLN A 826 -5.33 -12.50 31.54
C GLN A 826 -6.53 -13.33 32.05
N GLY A 827 -7.77 -12.82 31.99
CA GLY A 827 -8.97 -13.50 32.48
C GLY A 827 -9.04 -13.70 34.01
N LYS A 828 -8.17 -13.03 34.77
CA LYS A 828 -8.05 -13.19 36.24
C LYS A 828 -8.81 -12.12 37.04
N TYR A 829 -9.29 -11.07 36.37
CA TYR A 829 -9.99 -9.97 37.01
C TYR A 829 -11.47 -10.31 37.25
N LYS A 830 -11.92 -10.23 38.51
CA LYS A 830 -13.34 -10.29 38.87
C LYS A 830 -13.91 -8.89 38.85
N ALA A 831 -14.88 -8.61 37.99
CA ALA A 831 -15.62 -7.36 38.00
C ALA A 831 -16.43 -7.24 39.30
N VAL A 832 -16.31 -6.11 40.00
CA VAL A 832 -16.98 -5.85 41.29
C VAL A 832 -18.43 -5.37 41.10
N CYS A 833 -18.78 -4.94 39.89
CA CYS A 833 -20.14 -4.59 39.48
C CYS A 833 -20.45 -5.30 38.15
N HIS A 834 -21.69 -5.76 37.98
CA HIS A 834 -22.13 -6.51 36.79
C HIS A 834 -23.27 -5.83 36.01
N THR A 835 -23.90 -4.79 36.58
CA THR A 835 -24.86 -3.93 35.90
C THR A 835 -24.34 -2.49 35.86
N GLU A 836 -24.74 -1.75 34.83
CA GLU A 836 -24.33 -0.36 34.63
C GLU A 836 -24.86 0.54 35.74
N GLU A 837 -26.12 0.33 36.17
CA GLU A 837 -26.73 0.94 37.36
C GLU A 837 -25.90 0.71 38.63
N ALA A 838 -25.38 -0.50 38.86
CA ALA A 838 -24.54 -0.78 40.04
C ALA A 838 -23.17 -0.09 39.94
N CYS A 839 -22.66 0.14 38.74
CA CYS A 839 -21.45 0.92 38.51
C CYS A 839 -21.70 2.41 38.82
N MET A 840 -22.77 2.99 38.29
CA MET A 840 -23.18 4.38 38.54
C MET A 840 -23.44 4.63 40.03
N ASN A 841 -24.20 3.76 40.69
CA ASN A 841 -24.46 3.83 42.14
C ASN A 841 -23.20 3.68 43.02
N GLN A 842 -22.08 3.13 42.50
CA GLN A 842 -20.79 3.11 43.20
C GLN A 842 -19.94 4.32 42.85
N GLN A 843 -20.03 4.86 41.63
CA GLN A 843 -19.36 6.09 41.25
C GLN A 843 -19.96 7.29 41.99
N GLU A 844 -21.28 7.41 42.07
CA GLU A 844 -21.98 8.45 42.84
C GLU A 844 -21.57 8.42 44.32
N LYS A 845 -21.56 7.24 44.95
CA LYS A 845 -21.06 7.05 46.33
C LYS A 845 -19.57 7.33 46.52
N LEU A 846 -18.77 7.35 45.45
CA LEU A 846 -17.37 7.81 45.50
C LEU A 846 -17.28 9.32 45.32
N GLU A 847 -18.13 9.92 44.48
CA GLU A 847 -18.23 11.37 44.29
C GLU A 847 -18.79 12.07 45.54
N ASP A 848 -19.79 11.50 46.21
CA ASP A 848 -20.29 11.95 47.53
C ASP A 848 -19.21 11.89 48.61
N ARG A 849 -18.40 10.83 48.60
CA ARG A 849 -17.28 10.67 49.55
C ARG A 849 -16.14 11.65 49.26
N LEU A 850 -15.89 11.98 47.99
CA LEU A 850 -14.94 13.03 47.63
C LEU A 850 -15.47 14.43 47.98
N GLN A 851 -16.77 14.68 47.81
CA GLN A 851 -17.39 15.95 48.21
C GLN A 851 -17.37 16.13 49.73
N THR A 852 -17.74 15.11 50.51
CA THR A 852 -17.68 15.16 51.99
C THR A 852 -16.26 15.25 52.55
N ILE A 853 -15.28 14.58 51.94
CA ILE A 853 -13.86 14.79 52.30
C ILE A 853 -13.42 16.22 51.93
N ASN A 854 -13.88 16.78 50.80
CA ASN A 854 -13.56 18.16 50.43
C ASN A 854 -14.18 19.18 51.39
N THR A 855 -15.41 19.00 51.86
CA THR A 855 -16.01 19.88 52.88
C THR A 855 -15.29 19.75 54.22
N ILE A 856 -14.86 18.55 54.62
CA ILE A 856 -14.06 18.35 55.84
C ILE A 856 -12.69 19.05 55.72
N VAL A 857 -12.02 18.98 54.56
CA VAL A 857 -10.75 19.69 54.34
C VAL A 857 -10.94 21.21 54.33
N GLN A 858 -12.07 21.72 53.84
CA GLN A 858 -12.41 23.15 53.92
C GLN A 858 -12.67 23.57 55.38
N GLN A 859 -13.43 22.79 56.15
CA GLN A 859 -13.65 23.03 57.58
C GLN A 859 -12.34 23.04 58.37
N ILE A 860 -11.42 22.09 58.13
CA ILE A 860 -10.11 22.07 58.79
C ILE A 860 -9.23 23.25 58.36
N GLN A 861 -9.34 23.74 57.11
CA GLN A 861 -8.64 24.96 56.65
C GLN A 861 -9.18 26.25 57.29
N GLU A 862 -10.43 26.24 57.77
CA GLU A 862 -11.07 27.35 58.51
C GLU A 862 -10.79 27.25 60.03
N GLU A 863 -10.79 26.04 60.60
CA GLU A 863 -10.55 25.78 62.02
C GLU A 863 -9.07 25.87 62.44
N GLN A 864 -8.11 25.61 61.53
CA GLN A 864 -6.67 25.64 61.84
C GLN A 864 -5.83 26.39 60.78
N PRO A 865 -5.74 27.74 60.87
CA PRO A 865 -5.01 28.56 59.88
C PRO A 865 -3.51 28.24 59.80
N GLU A 866 -2.89 27.77 60.88
CA GLU A 866 -1.46 27.38 60.90
C GLU A 866 -1.15 26.23 59.92
N HIS A 867 -2.11 25.33 59.71
CA HIS A 867 -1.97 24.16 58.83
C HIS A 867 -2.49 24.42 57.40
N GLN A 868 -3.04 25.61 57.14
CA GLN A 868 -3.69 25.96 55.88
C GLN A 868 -2.74 25.79 54.67
N ARG A 869 -1.48 26.23 54.77
CA ARG A 869 -0.45 26.06 53.72
C ARG A 869 -0.25 24.60 53.32
N ALA A 870 -0.19 23.69 54.30
CA ALA A 870 -0.01 22.26 54.06
C ALA A 870 -1.25 21.56 53.47
N LEU A 871 -2.45 22.14 53.66
CA LEU A 871 -3.73 21.60 53.17
C LEU A 871 -4.20 22.22 51.85
N GLN A 872 -3.69 23.39 51.45
CA GLN A 872 -4.06 24.07 50.21
C GLN A 872 -3.89 23.18 48.97
N TRP A 873 -2.76 22.47 48.84
CA TRP A 873 -2.51 21.59 47.69
C TRP A 873 -3.54 20.45 47.58
N LEU A 874 -3.94 19.84 48.70
CA LEU A 874 -4.99 18.80 48.72
C LEU A 874 -6.33 19.33 48.22
N SER A 875 -6.72 20.55 48.64
CA SER A 875 -7.96 21.18 48.17
C SER A 875 -7.92 21.49 46.66
N HIS A 876 -6.77 21.90 46.12
CA HIS A 876 -6.60 22.10 44.68
C HIS A 876 -6.71 20.78 43.90
N CYS A 877 -6.03 19.73 44.35
CA CYS A 877 -6.07 18.40 43.72
C CYS A 877 -7.46 17.75 43.74
N MET A 878 -8.22 17.87 44.84
CA MET A 878 -9.61 17.38 44.90
C MET A 878 -10.54 18.17 43.97
N ARG A 879 -10.38 19.50 43.89
CA ARG A 879 -11.15 20.35 42.98
C ARG A 879 -10.90 20.02 41.51
N SER A 880 -9.65 19.69 41.15
CA SER A 880 -9.27 19.19 39.82
C SER A 880 -9.95 17.85 39.48
N LYS A 881 -9.93 16.87 40.41
CA LYS A 881 -10.62 15.58 40.22
C LYS A 881 -12.14 15.74 40.03
N LEU A 882 -12.79 16.53 40.89
CA LEU A 882 -14.23 16.82 40.79
C LEU A 882 -14.59 17.55 39.48
N GLY A 883 -13.76 18.49 39.03
CA GLY A 883 -13.94 19.17 37.75
C GLY A 883 -13.84 18.23 36.54
N SER A 884 -12.88 17.30 36.55
CA SER A 884 -12.63 16.36 35.44
C SER A 884 -13.71 15.28 35.25
N GLN A 885 -14.56 15.02 36.25
CA GLN A 885 -15.71 14.12 36.11
C GLN A 885 -16.96 14.84 35.60
N ARG A 886 -17.19 16.11 36.00
CA ARG A 886 -18.36 16.89 35.56
C ARG A 886 -18.41 17.15 34.06
N SER A 887 -17.28 17.15 33.36
CA SER A 887 -17.20 17.33 31.90
C SER A 887 -17.57 16.08 31.08
N LYS A 888 -18.33 15.13 31.63
CA LYS A 888 -18.75 13.87 30.97
C LYS A 888 -20.25 13.56 31.07
N LEU A 889 -21.07 14.57 31.32
CA LEU A 889 -22.52 14.51 31.08
C LEU A 889 -22.83 15.25 29.76
N PRO A 890 -23.62 14.65 28.84
CA PRO A 890 -24.06 15.36 27.64
C PRO A 890 -25.03 16.48 28.03
N SER A 891 -24.80 17.69 27.52
CA SER A 891 -25.73 18.81 27.71
C SER A 891 -26.92 18.66 26.75
N PRO A 892 -28.17 18.92 27.20
CA PRO A 892 -29.34 18.83 26.34
C PRO A 892 -29.41 19.98 25.34
N GLU A 893 -30.21 19.78 24.29
CA GLU A 893 -30.45 20.76 23.22
C GLU A 893 -31.22 21.98 23.73
N ILE A 894 -30.91 23.16 23.18
CA ILE A 894 -31.69 24.39 23.36
C ILE A 894 -31.95 24.98 21.98
N GLU A 895 -33.22 24.98 21.56
CA GLU A 895 -33.67 25.63 20.33
C GLU A 895 -33.64 27.18 20.46
N PRO A 896 -33.43 27.92 19.35
CA PRO A 896 -33.43 29.38 19.40
C PRO A 896 -34.85 29.95 19.45
N GLN A 897 -35.08 30.92 20.34
CA GLN A 897 -36.23 31.82 20.27
C GLN A 897 -35.79 33.26 19.97
N VAL A 898 -36.75 34.05 19.50
CA VAL A 898 -36.56 35.35 18.83
C VAL A 898 -36.98 36.49 19.76
N THR A 899 -36.62 37.74 19.42
CA THR A 899 -37.01 39.02 20.08
C THR A 899 -36.27 39.30 21.42
N GLU A 900 -35.96 40.54 21.82
CA GLU A 900 -36.15 41.84 21.13
C GLU A 900 -35.16 42.93 21.59
N SER A 901 -34.91 43.90 20.70
CA SER A 901 -34.65 45.34 20.93
C SER A 901 -33.73 45.88 22.06
N LEU A 902 -32.72 46.64 21.61
CA LEU A 902 -32.38 48.04 22.01
C LEU A 902 -31.48 48.39 23.22
N THR A 903 -30.62 49.40 22.92
CA THR A 903 -30.10 50.53 23.73
C THR A 903 -29.03 50.39 24.82
N GLU A 904 -27.96 51.18 24.61
CA GLU A 904 -27.25 52.05 25.58
C GLU A 904 -26.44 51.43 26.73
N ALA A 905 -25.14 51.22 26.49
CA ALA A 905 -24.08 52.11 27.00
C ALA A 905 -22.77 51.95 26.18
#